data_AF-A0A9D4AWY9-F1
#
_entry.id   AF-A0A9D4AWY9-F1
#
_cell.length_a   1.000
_cell.length_b   1.000
_cell.length_c   1.000
_cell.angle_alpha   90.00
_cell.angle_beta   90.00
_cell.angle_gamma   90.00
#
_symmetry.space_group_name_H-M   'P 1'
#
loop_
_entity.id
_entity.type
_entity.pdbx_description
1 polymer ?
#
loop_
_entity_poly.entity_id
_entity_poly.type
_entity_poly.pdbx_seq_one_letter_code
_entity_poly.pdbx_strand_id
1 'polypeptide(L)'
;PRLHFPNLAPPYVTTTTASGAGTQRRGGDGFLRPRPHAPLPCPSRPRPFPALRASFPCWPPPRPGCLRRAQPIEAQPVAAALAQLLQCLGWVCACVTGRPARARSAACPVAAPASVRPLIVAASPEHFLKMAEAHQAVAFQFTVTPDGIDLRMSHEALRQIYLSGLHSWKKKFIRFKNGIITGVYPASPSSWLIVVVGVMSTMYARIDPSLGIIAKINRTLDTTGYMSNQTQNIVSGMLFGTGLWVALIMTMRYSLKMLLSYHGWMFAEHGKLSTATKIWMRLVKLFSGRKPMLYSFQTSLPRLPVPAVENTVNRYLDSVQPLMNDEQFKRMEGLAKDFAFNLGPKLQWYLKLKSWWATNYVSDWWEEYIYLRGRGPIMVNSNYYAMDFLYVVPTSLQAARAGNVIHATLLYRKKLDRQEIKPILLMGSTVPLCSAQWERMFNTSRIPGEETDTIQHMKDSRHIVVYHKGRYFKVWLYHDGRLLKPREIEQQMQRILDDSSEPQAGEEKLAALTAGDRVPWAKARQAYFGRGKNKQSLDAVEKAAFFVTLDETEQGYRKEDPVTSMDTYAKSLLHGSCYDRWFDKTFTLVVFKNGKMGLNTEHSWADAPIVGHLWENVMSSDCLQLGYTEDGHCKGDISQNIPFPTRLQWEIPEECQEVIERSLCTAKSLADDVDFYSFPFDTFGKGLIKKAKISPDAFVQLSLQLAHYRDMGKFCLTYEASMTRLFREGRTETVRSCTTESCNYVQAMEDPTQNNEKRCKLLRIAADKHQHLYRLAMTGAGIDRHLFCLYVVSKYLGVESPFLKEVLSEPWRLSTSQTPQQHIDLEKNPEFVSSGGGFGPVADDGYGVSYILVGEHLIHFHVSSKFSCPETDSHRFGKNIKQAMVDIMTLFGVEKRLTKKNFDLEKLNIPKEKSRYEQTEIPTVAMENQTLLGGISSTEDGFISEIFSQNSPFSSENLNFENTVINKPGEEGFPSSQDRHLCTMAVGETLLDQFKYPLTTESQNTILKVKIQPLVEENHDNEIIGNYQKLQDLNPSEEAKHIYPPYPPSHSYNVHFLSSLMMQHRNSNVLSLSTCPPEGTINQNVRMIPVRFNKIEIAIYKLSLDLCV
;
A
#
# COMPACT_ATOMS: atom_id res chain seq x y z
N PRO A 1 44.85 15.52 21.55
CA PRO A 1 46.18 15.24 22.17
C PRO A 1 46.98 14.31 21.25
N ARG A 2 47.92 14.84 20.44
CA ARG A 2 49.36 15.07 20.74
C ARG A 2 50.21 13.78 20.77
N LEU A 3 51.39 13.68 20.13
CA LEU A 3 52.01 14.41 19.00
C LEU A 3 53.38 13.78 18.62
N HIS A 4 54.03 14.30 17.56
CA HIS A 4 55.44 14.15 17.11
C HIS A 4 55.79 12.89 16.25
N PHE A 5 56.46 12.93 15.07
CA PHE A 5 57.43 13.83 14.36
C PHE A 5 58.88 13.84 14.91
N PRO A 6 59.95 14.15 14.12
CA PRO A 6 59.99 14.75 12.76
C PRO A 6 60.98 14.14 11.71
N ASN A 7 61.02 14.80 10.55
CA ASN A 7 61.84 14.59 9.33
C ASN A 7 63.37 14.75 9.48
N LEU A 8 64.12 14.37 8.42
CA LEU A 8 65.24 15.14 7.84
C LEU A 8 65.48 14.75 6.35
N ALA A 9 66.33 15.46 5.60
CA ALA A 9 66.41 15.40 4.11
C ALA A 9 67.87 15.40 3.52
N PRO A 10 68.16 15.93 2.30
CA PRO A 10 68.79 15.26 1.13
C PRO A 10 70.35 15.48 1.05
N PRO A 11 71.12 15.38 -0.09
CA PRO A 11 70.79 15.11 -1.51
C PRO A 11 71.82 14.29 -2.40
N TYR A 12 71.46 14.12 -3.69
CA TYR A 12 72.33 13.90 -4.90
C TYR A 12 73.16 12.58 -4.99
N VAL A 13 73.85 12.19 -6.09
CA VAL A 13 74.16 12.80 -7.42
C VAL A 13 74.32 11.74 -8.55
N THR A 14 74.42 12.16 -9.84
CA THR A 14 74.82 11.40 -11.07
C THR A 14 73.92 10.24 -11.57
N THR A 15 74.07 9.64 -12.78
CA THR A 15 74.08 10.07 -14.22
C THR A 15 73.72 8.79 -15.07
N THR A 16 73.76 8.62 -16.41
CA THR A 16 74.32 9.34 -17.59
C THR A 16 73.62 8.89 -18.90
N THR A 17 73.43 9.80 -19.88
CA THR A 17 73.34 9.66 -21.38
C THR A 17 72.75 8.40 -22.07
N ALA A 18 72.04 8.47 -23.21
CA ALA A 18 72.10 9.44 -24.33
C ALA A 18 70.76 9.65 -25.11
N SER A 19 70.83 10.39 -26.24
CA SER A 19 69.75 10.82 -27.17
C SER A 19 69.40 9.77 -28.25
N GLY A 20 68.50 9.96 -29.24
CA GLY A 20 67.81 11.16 -29.76
C GLY A 20 66.68 10.84 -30.77
N ALA A 21 66.36 11.76 -31.71
CA ALA A 21 65.09 11.76 -32.46
C ALA A 21 65.20 11.68 -34.01
N GLY A 22 64.10 11.28 -34.67
CA GLY A 22 63.53 12.05 -35.81
C GLY A 22 63.76 11.65 -37.28
N THR A 23 62.81 10.89 -37.85
CA THR A 23 62.24 11.02 -39.24
C THR A 23 63.06 10.78 -40.55
N GLN A 24 62.31 10.32 -41.58
CA GLN A 24 62.51 10.40 -43.06
C GLN A 24 63.09 9.22 -43.90
N ARG A 25 62.15 8.57 -44.63
CA ARG A 25 62.10 8.34 -46.11
C ARG A 25 63.06 7.40 -46.89
N ARG A 26 62.38 6.54 -47.70
CA ARG A 26 62.55 6.18 -49.15
C ARG A 26 63.25 4.85 -49.57
N GLY A 27 62.69 4.27 -50.66
CA GLY A 27 63.17 3.10 -51.43
C GLY A 27 62.38 1.80 -51.15
N GLY A 28 61.91 1.01 -52.12
CA GLY A 28 61.88 1.13 -53.59
C GLY A 28 61.06 -0.01 -54.26
N ASP A 29 60.73 0.15 -55.55
CA ASP A 29 60.21 -0.84 -56.54
C ASP A 29 58.84 -1.57 -56.30
N GLY A 30 58.02 -1.87 -57.32
CA GLY A 30 58.10 -1.50 -58.74
C GLY A 30 56.87 -1.86 -59.62
N PHE A 31 56.59 -0.98 -60.59
CA PHE A 31 55.94 -1.15 -61.93
C PHE A 31 54.48 -1.65 -62.20
N LEU A 32 53.90 -0.97 -63.23
CA LEU A 32 52.86 -1.34 -64.21
C LEU A 32 51.33 -1.11 -63.99
N ARG A 33 50.66 -0.91 -65.15
CA ARG A 33 49.27 -0.48 -65.49
C ARG A 33 48.94 -1.11 -66.88
N PRO A 34 47.69 -1.12 -67.46
CA PRO A 34 46.60 -0.12 -67.36
C PRO A 34 45.14 -0.70 -67.24
N ARG A 35 44.11 0.03 -67.74
CA ARG A 35 42.63 -0.21 -67.68
C ARG A 35 42.04 -0.53 -69.09
N PRO A 36 40.72 -0.51 -69.41
CA PRO A 36 39.42 -0.74 -68.66
C PRO A 36 38.39 -1.68 -69.41
N HIS A 37 37.12 -1.75 -68.92
CA HIS A 37 35.82 -2.21 -69.55
C HIS A 37 35.09 -3.46 -68.95
N ALA A 38 33.85 -3.76 -69.42
CA ALA A 38 32.80 -4.67 -68.86
C ALA A 38 31.94 -5.31 -70.01
N PRO A 39 30.70 -5.89 -69.88
CA PRO A 39 29.95 -6.62 -68.81
C PRO A 39 29.19 -7.94 -69.25
N LEU A 40 28.65 -8.76 -68.29
CA LEU A 40 27.57 -9.81 -68.41
C LEU A 40 27.83 -11.07 -69.34
N PRO A 41 26.98 -12.15 -69.43
CA PRO A 41 25.69 -12.53 -68.79
C PRO A 41 25.58 -14.00 -68.21
N CYS A 42 24.35 -14.49 -67.93
CA CYS A 42 23.90 -15.86 -67.49
C CYS A 42 23.83 -16.91 -68.66
N PRO A 43 23.63 -18.28 -68.50
CA PRO A 43 22.43 -18.94 -67.91
C PRO A 43 22.43 -20.46 -67.43
N SER A 44 21.26 -20.94 -66.97
CA SER A 44 20.65 -22.31 -67.16
C SER A 44 20.74 -23.47 -66.11
N ARG A 45 19.91 -24.52 -66.32
CA ARG A 45 19.55 -25.75 -65.53
C ARG A 45 19.88 -27.01 -66.41
N PRO A 46 19.89 -28.32 -65.97
CA PRO A 46 18.92 -29.02 -65.06
C PRO A 46 19.40 -30.28 -64.25
N ARG A 47 18.40 -31.07 -63.77
CA ARG A 47 18.24 -32.45 -63.15
C ARG A 47 19.24 -33.59 -63.56
N PRO A 48 19.23 -34.86 -63.01
CA PRO A 48 18.19 -35.58 -62.19
C PRO A 48 18.66 -36.54 -61.03
N PHE A 49 17.68 -37.29 -60.46
CA PHE A 49 17.77 -38.48 -59.55
C PHE A 49 18.16 -39.79 -60.29
N PRO A 50 18.56 -40.88 -59.58
CA PRO A 50 17.65 -41.97 -59.10
C PRO A 50 17.75 -42.19 -57.57
N ALA A 51 16.72 -42.57 -56.77
CA ALA A 51 15.66 -43.60 -56.90
C ALA A 51 16.18 -45.05 -56.72
N LEU A 52 15.47 -46.02 -56.13
CA LEU A 52 14.04 -46.15 -55.74
C LEU A 52 13.90 -46.19 -54.18
N ARG A 53 13.03 -46.91 -53.42
CA ARG A 53 11.94 -47.90 -53.68
C ARG A 53 10.94 -48.06 -52.47
N ALA A 54 9.66 -47.76 -52.70
CA ALA A 54 8.40 -48.47 -52.31
C ALA A 54 8.12 -48.96 -50.84
N SER A 55 6.86 -49.02 -50.36
CA SER A 55 5.54 -49.04 -51.04
C SER A 55 4.38 -48.33 -50.27
N PHE A 56 3.23 -48.15 -50.96
CA PHE A 56 1.98 -47.47 -50.53
C PHE A 56 0.76 -48.43 -50.68
N PRO A 57 -0.43 -48.16 -50.07
CA PRO A 57 -1.55 -47.48 -50.77
C PRO A 57 -2.48 -46.61 -49.85
N CYS A 58 -3.49 -45.84 -50.27
CA CYS A 58 -3.78 -45.04 -51.49
C CYS A 58 -4.91 -44.01 -51.21
N TRP A 59 -5.02 -42.98 -52.05
CA TRP A 59 -6.15 -42.02 -52.28
C TRP A 59 -6.62 -42.22 -53.77
N PRO A 60 -7.66 -41.58 -54.40
CA PRO A 60 -7.90 -40.11 -54.48
C PRO A 60 -9.39 -39.68 -54.83
N PRO A 61 -9.77 -38.61 -55.61
CA PRO A 61 -10.77 -37.62 -55.13
C PRO A 61 -11.97 -37.24 -56.10
N PRO A 62 -12.17 -36.00 -56.65
CA PRO A 62 -13.40 -35.21 -56.35
C PRO A 62 -14.19 -34.64 -57.57
N ARG A 63 -15.38 -34.01 -57.35
CA ARG A 63 -16.06 -33.00 -58.24
C ARG A 63 -17.33 -32.35 -57.57
N PRO A 64 -18.09 -31.36 -58.16
CA PRO A 64 -18.15 -30.00 -57.56
C PRO A 64 -19.54 -29.30 -57.44
N GLY A 65 -19.60 -28.11 -56.81
CA GLY A 65 -20.53 -27.02 -57.23
C GLY A 65 -21.33 -26.20 -56.17
N CYS A 66 -21.62 -24.94 -56.53
CA CYS A 66 -22.74 -24.07 -56.09
C CYS A 66 -22.87 -23.48 -54.64
N LEU A 67 -22.36 -22.26 -54.48
CA LEU A 67 -23.12 -21.03 -54.13
C LEU A 67 -24.30 -21.09 -53.11
N ARG A 68 -24.12 -20.54 -51.89
CA ARG A 68 -24.72 -19.24 -51.41
C ARG A 68 -24.53 -18.97 -49.89
N ARG A 69 -24.53 -17.66 -49.56
CA ARG A 69 -24.81 -16.99 -48.26
C ARG A 69 -24.15 -17.51 -46.95
N ALA A 70 -23.35 -16.64 -46.33
CA ALA A 70 -23.05 -16.69 -44.90
C ALA A 70 -24.18 -16.04 -44.07
N GLN A 71 -24.49 -16.62 -42.90
CA GLN A 71 -25.29 -16.09 -41.78
C GLN A 71 -24.88 -16.89 -40.50
N PRO A 72 -25.29 -16.48 -39.28
CA PRO A 72 -24.39 -16.54 -38.12
C PRO A 72 -24.44 -17.80 -37.24
N ILE A 73 -23.50 -17.84 -36.29
CA ILE A 73 -23.43 -18.76 -35.15
C ILE A 73 -24.74 -18.70 -34.34
N GLU A 74 -25.40 -19.85 -34.17
CA GLU A 74 -26.59 -19.98 -33.32
C GLU A 74 -26.25 -20.03 -31.83
N ALA A 75 -27.16 -19.55 -30.99
CA ALA A 75 -27.10 -19.67 -29.54
C ALA A 75 -28.14 -20.69 -29.03
N GLN A 76 -27.74 -21.54 -28.09
CA GLN A 76 -28.58 -22.59 -27.48
C GLN A 76 -28.33 -22.66 -25.95
N PRO A 77 -29.31 -23.11 -25.13
CA PRO A 77 -30.29 -22.14 -24.67
C PRO A 77 -30.42 -22.05 -23.14
N VAL A 78 -30.71 -20.84 -22.65
CA VAL A 78 -30.84 -20.50 -21.21
C VAL A 78 -32.02 -21.22 -20.51
N ALA A 79 -32.94 -21.82 -21.26
CA ALA A 79 -34.16 -22.46 -20.74
C ALA A 79 -33.90 -23.62 -19.76
N ALA A 80 -32.86 -24.43 -19.98
CA ALA A 80 -32.57 -25.58 -19.12
C ALA A 80 -32.13 -25.18 -17.69
N ALA A 81 -31.42 -24.07 -17.56
CA ALA A 81 -30.90 -23.60 -16.26
C ALA A 81 -32.02 -23.04 -15.35
N LEU A 82 -33.10 -22.47 -15.91
CA LEU A 82 -34.23 -21.99 -15.11
C LEU A 82 -35.05 -23.14 -14.50
N ALA A 83 -35.16 -24.29 -15.19
CA ALA A 83 -35.97 -25.41 -14.73
C ALA A 83 -35.42 -26.04 -13.44
N GLN A 84 -34.10 -26.23 -13.34
CA GLN A 84 -33.46 -26.80 -12.15
C GLN A 84 -33.45 -25.83 -10.96
N LEU A 85 -33.40 -24.52 -11.23
CA LEU A 85 -33.42 -23.48 -10.18
C LEU A 85 -34.79 -23.36 -9.49
N LEU A 86 -35.87 -23.81 -10.15
CA LEU A 86 -37.21 -23.87 -9.57
C LEU A 86 -37.50 -25.15 -8.76
N GLN A 87 -36.68 -26.20 -8.88
CA GLN A 87 -36.82 -27.42 -8.05
C GLN A 87 -36.05 -27.32 -6.72
N CYS A 88 -34.94 -26.58 -6.68
CA CYS A 88 -34.14 -26.44 -5.45
C CYS A 88 -34.73 -25.46 -4.40
N LEU A 89 -35.76 -24.68 -4.76
CA LEU A 89 -36.44 -23.77 -3.82
C LEU A 89 -37.57 -24.44 -3.01
N GLY A 90 -37.82 -25.74 -3.21
CA GLY A 90 -38.90 -26.47 -2.53
C GLY A 90 -38.59 -26.95 -1.10
N TRP A 91 -37.37 -26.76 -0.57
CA TRP A 91 -36.90 -27.43 0.65
C TRP A 91 -36.36 -26.52 1.77
N VAL A 92 -36.69 -25.22 1.77
CA VAL A 92 -36.48 -24.32 2.94
C VAL A 92 -37.70 -23.41 3.14
N CYS A 93 -38.81 -23.94 3.66
CA CYS A 93 -39.96 -23.13 4.04
C CYS A 93 -40.84 -23.79 5.14
N ALA A 94 -40.34 -23.81 6.38
CA ALA A 94 -41.12 -24.13 7.58
C ALA A 94 -40.52 -23.40 8.79
N CYS A 95 -41.39 -22.90 9.68
CA CYS A 95 -41.06 -22.24 10.97
C CYS A 95 -40.26 -20.91 10.86
N VAL A 96 -40.66 -19.78 11.47
CA VAL A 96 -41.82 -19.44 12.33
C VAL A 96 -42.33 -18.03 11.97
N THR A 97 -43.65 -17.83 12.02
CA THR A 97 -44.31 -16.52 11.97
C THR A 97 -45.03 -16.21 13.30
N GLY A 98 -45.09 -14.94 13.72
CA GLY A 98 -45.89 -14.52 14.90
C GLY A 98 -45.38 -13.28 15.65
N ARG A 99 -46.31 -12.36 15.96
CA ARG A 99 -46.18 -11.19 16.87
C ARG A 99 -47.59 -10.93 17.51
N PRO A 100 -47.87 -9.84 18.26
CA PRO A 100 -47.51 -9.60 19.67
C PRO A 100 -48.69 -9.08 20.56
N ALA A 101 -48.41 -8.74 21.84
CA ALA A 101 -48.79 -7.45 22.53
C ALA A 101 -49.49 -7.49 23.92
N ARG A 102 -49.03 -6.57 24.82
CA ARG A 102 -49.75 -5.83 25.92
C ARG A 102 -50.35 -6.63 27.12
N ALA A 103 -50.45 -6.12 28.37
CA ALA A 103 -49.91 -4.93 29.07
C ALA A 103 -50.21 -4.96 30.60
N ARG A 104 -49.65 -4.01 31.40
CA ARG A 104 -50.00 -3.63 32.83
C ARG A 104 -49.59 -4.63 33.94
N SER A 105 -49.33 -4.25 35.22
CA SER A 105 -49.17 -2.93 35.89
C SER A 105 -48.61 -3.04 37.34
N ALA A 106 -47.89 -1.99 37.80
CA ALA A 106 -47.61 -1.63 39.22
C ALA A 106 -46.75 -2.64 40.06
N ALA A 107 -46.12 -2.29 41.19
CA ALA A 107 -45.99 -1.02 41.95
C ALA A 107 -44.57 -0.85 42.56
N CYS A 108 -44.28 0.31 43.16
CA CYS A 108 -43.12 0.58 44.04
C CYS A 108 -43.63 0.68 45.51
N PRO A 109 -42.79 0.62 46.59
CA PRO A 109 -42.02 1.82 47.00
C PRO A 109 -40.72 1.60 47.86
N VAL A 110 -39.95 2.69 48.08
CA VAL A 110 -39.25 3.13 49.35
C VAL A 110 -38.21 2.20 50.04
N ALA A 111 -37.06 2.65 50.58
CA ALA A 111 -36.28 3.91 50.45
C ALA A 111 -34.83 3.74 51.00
N ALA A 112 -34.05 4.83 51.00
CA ALA A 112 -32.75 5.03 51.68
C ALA A 112 -32.99 5.91 52.96
N PRO A 113 -31.99 6.36 53.80
CA PRO A 113 -30.54 6.48 53.55
C PRO A 113 -29.56 6.31 54.76
N ALA A 114 -28.25 6.48 54.49
CA ALA A 114 -27.21 7.15 55.31
C ALA A 114 -27.18 7.00 56.86
N SER A 115 -26.00 6.81 57.47
CA SER A 115 -25.05 7.93 57.69
C SER A 115 -23.61 7.50 58.12
N VAL A 116 -22.51 8.08 57.60
CA VAL A 116 -21.73 9.26 58.09
C VAL A 116 -20.59 8.95 59.10
N ARG A 117 -19.36 8.83 58.53
CA ARG A 117 -18.11 9.55 58.89
C ARG A 117 -17.42 9.27 60.27
N PRO A 118 -16.22 9.84 60.53
CA PRO A 118 -15.00 9.81 59.69
C PRO A 118 -13.73 9.48 60.51
N LEU A 119 -12.57 9.41 59.84
CA LEU A 119 -11.34 9.98 60.43
C LEU A 119 -10.65 10.88 59.40
N ILE A 120 -10.00 11.95 59.85
CA ILE A 120 -9.41 13.00 59.01
C ILE A 120 -7.91 13.08 59.30
N VAL A 121 -7.10 13.13 58.24
CA VAL A 121 -5.71 13.61 58.28
C VAL A 121 -5.57 14.66 57.17
N ALA A 122 -4.91 15.78 57.47
CA ALA A 122 -4.86 16.96 56.60
C ALA A 122 -3.63 16.97 55.68
N ALA A 123 -3.73 17.71 54.57
CA ALA A 123 -2.64 17.97 53.62
C ALA A 123 -2.58 19.46 53.23
N SER A 124 -1.45 19.90 52.67
CA SER A 124 -1.02 21.31 52.57
C SER A 124 -1.55 22.07 51.33
N PRO A 125 -1.56 23.43 51.36
CA PRO A 125 -2.34 24.25 50.42
C PRO A 125 -1.70 24.53 49.04
N GLU A 126 -0.76 23.74 48.55
CA GLU A 126 -0.27 23.87 47.16
C GLU A 126 -1.14 23.10 46.13
N HIS A 127 -1.97 22.15 46.60
CA HIS A 127 -2.77 21.30 45.71
C HIS A 127 -3.94 22.04 45.02
N PHE A 128 -4.33 23.21 45.51
CA PHE A 128 -5.55 23.90 45.09
C PHE A 128 -5.46 24.54 43.69
N LEU A 129 -4.26 24.95 43.23
CA LEU A 129 -4.10 25.51 41.89
C LEU A 129 -4.21 24.45 40.79
N LYS A 130 -3.55 23.29 40.97
CA LYS A 130 -3.55 22.19 39.98
C LYS A 130 -4.90 21.50 39.83
N MET A 131 -5.77 21.53 40.84
CA MET A 131 -7.14 20.98 40.72
C MET A 131 -8.12 21.95 40.05
N ALA A 132 -7.86 23.26 40.05
CA ALA A 132 -8.73 24.25 39.42
C ALA A 132 -8.76 24.13 37.89
N GLU A 133 -7.61 23.87 37.25
CA GLU A 133 -7.50 23.78 35.79
C GLU A 133 -8.21 22.53 35.22
N ALA A 134 -8.12 21.40 35.92
CA ALA A 134 -8.79 20.16 35.54
C ALA A 134 -10.34 20.29 35.47
N HIS A 135 -10.91 21.25 36.21
CA HIS A 135 -12.36 21.45 36.29
C HIS A 135 -12.97 22.25 35.14
N GLN A 136 -12.17 22.91 34.29
CA GLN A 136 -12.69 23.66 33.13
C GLN A 136 -13.06 22.78 31.92
N ALA A 137 -12.52 21.56 31.84
CA ALA A 137 -12.71 20.68 30.68
C ALA A 137 -14.03 19.86 30.69
N VAL A 138 -14.85 19.96 31.75
CA VAL A 138 -16.04 19.12 31.94
C VAL A 138 -17.30 19.87 31.54
N ALA A 139 -17.92 19.47 30.42
CA ALA A 139 -19.15 20.08 29.89
C ALA A 139 -20.38 20.02 30.83
N PHE A 140 -20.32 19.17 31.86
CA PHE A 140 -21.35 18.96 32.86
C PHE A 140 -20.71 18.86 34.25
N GLN A 141 -20.81 19.91 35.07
CA GLN A 141 -20.49 19.76 36.50
C GLN A 141 -21.69 19.11 37.20
N PHE A 142 -21.47 17.90 37.71
CA PHE A 142 -22.42 17.17 38.56
C PHE A 142 -21.97 17.31 40.02
N THR A 143 -22.63 18.19 40.77
CA THR A 143 -22.39 18.37 42.21
C THR A 143 -23.58 17.81 42.98
N VAL A 144 -23.43 16.61 43.54
CA VAL A 144 -24.41 16.02 44.45
C VAL A 144 -24.30 16.72 45.80
N THR A 145 -25.23 17.61 46.07
CA THR A 145 -25.37 18.29 47.37
C THR A 145 -26.43 17.57 48.23
N PRO A 146 -26.45 17.78 49.56
CA PRO A 146 -27.51 17.21 50.42
C PRO A 146 -28.93 17.62 50.02
N ASP A 147 -29.09 18.76 49.36
CA ASP A 147 -30.37 19.30 48.86
C ASP A 147 -30.76 18.77 47.46
N GLY A 148 -29.86 18.06 46.76
CA GLY A 148 -30.08 17.54 45.40
C GLY A 148 -28.88 17.66 44.46
N ILE A 149 -29.08 17.27 43.20
CA ILE A 149 -28.08 17.34 42.13
C ILE A 149 -28.05 18.77 41.56
N ASP A 150 -27.01 19.56 41.87
CA ASP A 150 -26.73 20.80 41.14
C ASP A 150 -26.02 20.46 39.81
N LEU A 151 -26.52 21.04 38.72
CA LEU A 151 -26.26 20.61 37.35
C LEU A 151 -25.91 21.82 36.47
N ARG A 152 -24.71 22.36 36.68
CA ARG A 152 -24.23 23.56 35.97
C ARG A 152 -23.88 23.24 34.53
N MET A 153 -24.83 23.47 33.63
CA MET A 153 -24.64 23.38 32.18
C MET A 153 -24.01 24.68 31.64
N SER A 154 -22.82 24.60 31.04
CA SER A 154 -22.23 25.73 30.33
C SER A 154 -22.95 25.95 28.98
N HIS A 155 -23.46 27.16 28.75
CA HIS A 155 -24.09 27.51 27.47
C HIS A 155 -23.15 27.34 26.26
N GLU A 156 -21.86 27.66 26.42
CA GLU A 156 -20.89 27.45 25.35
C GLU A 156 -20.58 25.95 25.16
N ALA A 157 -20.55 25.15 26.24
CA ALA A 157 -20.45 23.69 26.10
C ALA A 157 -21.66 23.09 25.36
N LEU A 158 -22.89 23.54 25.66
CA LEU A 158 -24.09 23.15 24.92
C LEU A 158 -24.03 23.58 23.44
N ARG A 159 -23.52 24.79 23.16
CA ARG A 159 -23.29 25.29 21.80
C ARG A 159 -22.28 24.44 21.04
N GLN A 160 -21.16 24.06 21.67
CA GLN A 160 -20.16 23.18 21.07
C GLN A 160 -20.67 21.75 20.88
N ILE A 161 -21.50 21.23 21.79
CA ILE A 161 -22.21 19.95 21.60
C ILE A 161 -23.16 20.04 20.39
N TYR A 162 -23.93 21.12 20.26
CA TYR A 162 -24.80 21.37 19.11
C TYR A 162 -24.02 21.47 17.80
N LEU A 163 -22.94 22.27 17.75
CA LEU A 163 -22.08 22.41 16.57
C LEU A 163 -21.37 21.09 16.22
N SER A 164 -20.90 20.32 17.20
CA SER A 164 -20.34 18.98 17.00
C SER A 164 -21.39 17.99 16.45
N GLY A 165 -22.63 18.08 16.96
CA GLY A 165 -23.79 17.33 16.46
C GLY A 165 -24.11 17.67 15.01
N LEU A 166 -24.23 18.96 14.68
CA LEU A 166 -24.50 19.48 13.35
C LEU A 166 -23.39 19.08 12.35
N HIS A 167 -22.12 19.20 12.74
CA HIS A 167 -20.98 18.76 11.92
C HIS A 167 -20.95 17.23 11.75
N SER A 168 -21.26 16.45 12.78
CA SER A 168 -21.38 14.99 12.68
C SER A 168 -22.54 14.58 11.77
N TRP A 169 -23.69 15.24 11.88
CA TRP A 169 -24.85 15.03 11.02
C TRP A 169 -24.53 15.41 9.57
N LYS A 170 -23.90 16.56 9.32
CA LYS A 170 -23.42 16.97 7.99
C LYS A 170 -22.41 15.98 7.40
N LYS A 171 -21.47 15.44 8.20
CA LYS A 171 -20.54 14.38 7.77
C LYS A 171 -21.26 13.07 7.42
N LYS A 172 -22.21 12.64 8.27
CA LYS A 172 -23.05 11.44 8.04
C LYS A 172 -23.92 11.61 6.79
N PHE A 173 -24.55 12.76 6.60
CA PHE A 173 -25.38 13.09 5.44
C PHE A 173 -24.55 13.13 4.14
N ILE A 174 -23.35 13.71 4.15
CA ILE A 174 -22.44 13.67 2.99
C ILE A 174 -22.04 12.23 2.66
N ARG A 175 -21.60 11.42 3.65
CA ARG A 175 -21.29 9.99 3.42
C ARG A 175 -22.51 9.22 2.90
N PHE A 176 -23.71 9.46 3.41
CA PHE A 176 -24.96 8.84 2.95
C PHE A 176 -25.34 9.25 1.52
N LYS A 177 -25.33 10.56 1.23
CA LYS A 177 -25.55 11.11 -0.12
C LYS A 177 -24.58 10.52 -1.13
N ASN A 178 -23.29 10.45 -0.79
CA ASN A 178 -22.25 9.95 -1.68
C ASN A 178 -22.34 8.42 -1.84
N GLY A 179 -22.77 7.72 -0.78
CA GLY A 179 -23.17 6.30 -0.83
C GLY A 179 -24.36 6.04 -1.74
N ILE A 180 -25.36 6.93 -1.80
CA ILE A 180 -26.45 6.86 -2.79
C ILE A 180 -25.92 7.16 -4.19
N ILE A 181 -25.14 8.23 -4.39
CA ILE A 181 -24.62 8.63 -5.72
C ILE A 181 -23.77 7.51 -6.34
N THR A 182 -22.82 6.95 -5.59
CA THR A 182 -22.06 5.77 -6.03
C THR A 182 -22.94 4.52 -6.11
N GLY A 183 -23.87 4.35 -5.16
CA GLY A 183 -24.88 3.29 -5.11
C GLY A 183 -25.84 3.24 -6.30
N VAL A 184 -25.98 4.31 -7.10
CA VAL A 184 -26.79 4.36 -8.34
C VAL A 184 -25.98 4.58 -9.63
N TYR A 185 -24.70 4.92 -9.53
CA TYR A 185 -23.79 5.14 -10.66
C TYR A 185 -23.71 3.91 -11.59
N PRO A 186 -23.72 4.05 -12.94
CA PRO A 186 -23.42 5.26 -13.73
C PRO A 186 -24.58 6.26 -13.92
N ALA A 187 -25.78 5.96 -13.40
CA ALA A 187 -26.89 6.91 -13.40
C ALA A 187 -26.77 7.94 -12.27
N SER A 188 -27.73 8.87 -12.19
CA SER A 188 -27.83 9.88 -11.15
C SER A 188 -29.18 9.79 -10.42
N PRO A 189 -29.29 10.28 -9.17
CA PRO A 189 -30.60 10.43 -8.51
C PRO A 189 -31.57 11.33 -9.29
N SER A 190 -31.07 12.26 -10.12
CA SER A 190 -31.92 13.07 -11.01
C SER A 190 -32.51 12.29 -12.18
N SER A 191 -31.90 11.19 -12.64
CA SER A 191 -32.52 10.39 -13.72
C SER A 191 -33.70 9.55 -13.23
N TRP A 192 -33.79 9.26 -11.92
CA TRP A 192 -35.00 8.68 -11.31
C TRP A 192 -36.20 9.61 -11.50
N LEU A 193 -36.02 10.89 -11.17
CA LEU A 193 -37.08 11.90 -11.31
C LEU A 193 -37.51 12.04 -12.77
N ILE A 194 -36.58 12.01 -13.72
CA ILE A 194 -36.89 12.06 -15.16
C ILE A 194 -37.72 10.84 -15.60
N VAL A 195 -37.36 9.61 -15.17
CA VAL A 195 -38.13 8.40 -15.50
C VAL A 195 -39.51 8.41 -14.86
N VAL A 196 -39.62 8.77 -13.56
CA VAL A 196 -40.90 8.83 -12.85
C VAL A 196 -41.81 9.93 -13.42
N VAL A 197 -41.29 11.13 -13.70
CA VAL A 197 -42.07 12.19 -14.36
C VAL A 197 -42.50 11.76 -15.76
N GLY A 198 -41.65 11.10 -16.54
CA GLY A 198 -42.03 10.57 -17.85
C GLY A 198 -43.17 9.55 -17.79
N VAL A 199 -43.12 8.60 -16.85
CA VAL A 199 -44.20 7.63 -16.59
C VAL A 199 -45.48 8.34 -16.14
N MET A 200 -45.38 9.29 -15.20
CA MET A 200 -46.56 10.04 -14.72
C MET A 200 -47.18 10.93 -15.81
N SER A 201 -46.37 11.54 -16.69
CA SER A 201 -46.85 12.34 -17.83
C SER A 201 -47.54 11.48 -18.89
N THR A 202 -47.02 10.29 -19.18
CA THR A 202 -47.68 9.36 -20.12
C THR A 202 -49.00 8.83 -19.55
N MET A 203 -49.04 8.48 -18.25
CA MET A 203 -50.28 8.13 -17.56
C MET A 203 -51.31 9.28 -17.59
N TYR A 204 -50.89 10.53 -17.38
CA TYR A 204 -51.78 11.69 -17.49
C TYR A 204 -52.33 11.87 -18.91
N ALA A 205 -51.49 11.65 -19.93
CA ALA A 205 -51.89 11.60 -21.33
C ALA A 205 -52.71 10.34 -21.72
N ARG A 206 -53.07 9.48 -20.75
CA ARG A 206 -53.79 8.20 -20.92
C ARG A 206 -53.08 7.18 -21.82
N ILE A 207 -51.76 7.29 -21.97
CA ILE A 207 -50.90 6.32 -22.64
C ILE A 207 -50.26 5.45 -21.56
N ASP A 208 -50.44 4.14 -21.61
CA ASP A 208 -49.77 3.22 -20.67
C ASP A 208 -48.42 2.74 -21.24
N PRO A 209 -47.28 3.23 -20.75
CA PRO A 209 -45.96 2.77 -21.19
C PRO A 209 -45.60 1.38 -20.65
N SER A 210 -46.42 0.82 -19.75
CA SER A 210 -46.11 -0.40 -18.99
C SER A 210 -46.78 -1.66 -19.52
N LEU A 211 -47.55 -1.57 -20.62
CA LEU A 211 -48.28 -2.68 -21.23
C LEU A 211 -49.19 -3.43 -20.22
N GLY A 212 -49.89 -2.68 -19.36
CA GLY A 212 -50.81 -3.19 -18.35
C GLY A 212 -50.19 -3.49 -16.98
N ILE A 213 -48.87 -3.37 -16.81
CA ILE A 213 -48.20 -3.64 -15.53
C ILE A 213 -48.63 -2.64 -14.44
N ILE A 214 -48.75 -1.34 -14.77
CA ILE A 214 -49.26 -0.31 -13.85
C ILE A 214 -50.68 -0.64 -13.39
N ALA A 215 -51.56 -1.08 -14.31
CA ALA A 215 -52.92 -1.50 -13.96
C ALA A 215 -52.94 -2.75 -13.06
N LYS A 216 -51.98 -3.67 -13.24
CA LYS A 216 -51.81 -4.86 -12.38
C LYS A 216 -51.29 -4.47 -10.99
N ILE A 217 -50.34 -3.53 -10.90
CA ILE A 217 -49.86 -2.96 -9.63
C ILE A 217 -51.03 -2.29 -8.91
N ASN A 218 -51.82 -1.45 -9.60
CA ASN A 218 -52.98 -0.78 -9.02
C ASN A 218 -53.97 -1.78 -8.39
N ARG A 219 -54.37 -2.84 -9.11
CA ARG A 219 -55.24 -3.91 -8.59
C ARG A 219 -54.69 -4.64 -7.35
N THR A 220 -53.37 -4.69 -7.16
CA THR A 220 -52.74 -5.27 -5.95
C THR A 220 -52.55 -4.28 -4.81
N LEU A 221 -52.70 -2.98 -5.06
CA LEU A 221 -52.80 -1.94 -4.03
C LEU A 221 -54.25 -1.73 -3.57
N ASP A 222 -55.22 -1.89 -4.47
CA ASP A 222 -56.66 -1.75 -4.21
C ASP A 222 -57.15 -2.71 -3.10
N THR A 223 -56.54 -3.90 -3.03
CA THR A 223 -56.74 -4.90 -1.96
C THR A 223 -56.39 -4.42 -0.54
N THR A 224 -55.82 -3.22 -0.39
CA THR A 224 -55.55 -2.60 0.93
C THR A 224 -56.65 -1.67 1.44
N GLY A 225 -57.59 -1.22 0.59
CA GLY A 225 -58.75 -0.40 0.99
C GLY A 225 -58.49 1.01 1.54
N TYR A 226 -57.25 1.37 1.88
CA TYR A 226 -56.91 2.64 2.57
C TYR A 226 -56.53 3.82 1.65
N MET A 227 -56.66 3.69 0.32
CA MET A 227 -56.18 4.69 -0.65
C MET A 227 -57.23 5.05 -1.71
N SER A 228 -57.32 6.33 -2.08
CA SER A 228 -58.18 6.79 -3.17
C SER A 228 -57.66 6.35 -4.55
N ASN A 229 -58.55 6.21 -5.54
CA ASN A 229 -58.19 5.84 -6.91
C ASN A 229 -57.12 6.77 -7.54
N GLN A 230 -57.09 8.06 -7.16
CA GLN A 230 -56.03 8.98 -7.62
C GLN A 230 -54.69 8.64 -6.95
N THR A 231 -54.69 8.42 -5.63
CA THR A 231 -53.52 8.00 -4.86
C THR A 231 -52.96 6.67 -5.37
N GLN A 232 -53.82 5.67 -5.58
CA GLN A 232 -53.46 4.35 -6.11
C GLN A 232 -52.74 4.46 -7.48
N ASN A 233 -53.26 5.29 -8.39
CA ASN A 233 -52.64 5.49 -9.70
C ASN A 233 -51.27 6.17 -9.59
N ILE A 234 -51.13 7.22 -8.76
CA ILE A 234 -49.85 7.90 -8.52
C ILE A 234 -48.82 6.94 -7.93
N VAL A 235 -49.20 6.17 -6.89
CA VAL A 235 -48.32 5.17 -6.27
C VAL A 235 -47.93 4.07 -7.27
N SER A 236 -48.87 3.60 -8.09
CA SER A 236 -48.59 2.58 -9.12
C SER A 236 -47.61 3.09 -10.18
N GLY A 237 -47.77 4.33 -10.64
CA GLY A 237 -46.85 4.98 -11.58
C GLY A 237 -45.45 5.22 -10.98
N MET A 238 -45.38 5.67 -9.72
CA MET A 238 -44.11 5.83 -9.00
C MET A 238 -43.39 4.49 -8.75
N LEU A 239 -44.11 3.43 -8.38
CA LEU A 239 -43.56 2.09 -8.20
C LEU A 239 -43.03 1.53 -9.53
N PHE A 240 -43.82 1.61 -10.61
CA PHE A 240 -43.38 1.17 -11.94
C PHE A 240 -42.18 1.98 -12.45
N GLY A 241 -42.24 3.31 -12.38
CA GLY A 241 -41.14 4.19 -12.80
C GLY A 241 -39.86 3.96 -12.00
N THR A 242 -39.96 3.66 -10.70
CA THR A 242 -38.82 3.28 -9.86
C THR A 242 -38.26 1.91 -10.25
N GLY A 243 -39.12 0.91 -10.48
CA GLY A 243 -38.71 -0.42 -10.94
C GLY A 243 -38.02 -0.38 -12.31
N LEU A 244 -38.58 0.38 -13.26
CA LEU A 244 -38.00 0.63 -14.57
C LEU A 244 -36.64 1.33 -14.46
N TRP A 245 -36.51 2.36 -13.63
CA TRP A 245 -35.24 3.04 -13.39
C TRP A 245 -34.18 2.13 -12.76
N VAL A 246 -34.55 1.29 -11.79
CA VAL A 246 -33.64 0.26 -11.22
C VAL A 246 -33.22 -0.75 -12.28
N ALA A 247 -34.14 -1.23 -13.13
CA ALA A 247 -33.83 -2.15 -14.23
C ALA A 247 -32.88 -1.50 -15.26
N LEU A 248 -33.09 -0.22 -15.60
CA LEU A 248 -32.19 0.55 -16.46
C LEU A 248 -30.79 0.72 -15.83
N ILE A 249 -30.71 1.01 -14.53
CA ILE A 249 -29.42 1.06 -13.80
C ILE A 249 -28.70 -0.28 -13.83
N MET A 250 -29.38 -1.38 -13.50
CA MET A 250 -28.75 -2.71 -13.52
C MET A 250 -28.30 -3.10 -14.93
N THR A 251 -29.06 -2.71 -15.96
CA THR A 251 -28.67 -2.88 -17.36
C THR A 251 -27.44 -2.06 -17.72
N MET A 252 -27.40 -0.75 -17.40
CA MET A 252 -26.23 0.11 -17.64
C MET A 252 -24.98 -0.40 -16.89
N ARG A 253 -25.14 -0.87 -15.65
CA ARG A 253 -24.07 -1.48 -14.86
C ARG A 253 -23.55 -2.77 -15.48
N TYR A 254 -24.45 -3.65 -15.91
CA TYR A 254 -24.07 -4.89 -16.56
C TYR A 254 -23.36 -4.62 -17.89
N SER A 255 -23.88 -3.71 -18.72
CA SER A 255 -23.22 -3.27 -19.96
C SER A 255 -21.83 -2.67 -19.69
N LEU A 256 -21.69 -1.77 -18.71
CA LEU A 256 -20.38 -1.23 -18.34
C LEU A 256 -19.43 -2.33 -17.83
N LYS A 257 -19.91 -3.28 -17.04
CA LYS A 257 -19.12 -4.41 -16.55
C LYS A 257 -18.70 -5.37 -17.67
N MET A 258 -19.56 -5.63 -18.66
CA MET A 258 -19.21 -6.43 -19.84
C MET A 258 -18.16 -5.70 -20.70
N LEU A 259 -18.33 -4.38 -20.91
CA LEU A 259 -17.33 -3.56 -21.59
C LEU A 259 -15.99 -3.59 -20.84
N LEU A 260 -15.97 -3.39 -19.52
CA LEU A 260 -14.75 -3.44 -18.71
C LEU A 260 -14.18 -4.86 -18.53
N SER A 261 -14.92 -5.92 -18.89
CA SER A 261 -14.39 -7.29 -18.93
C SER A 261 -13.53 -7.55 -20.18
N TYR A 262 -13.63 -6.71 -21.23
CA TYR A 262 -12.79 -6.81 -22.41
C TYR A 262 -11.41 -6.21 -22.17
N HIS A 263 -10.38 -7.06 -22.25
CA HIS A 263 -8.97 -6.70 -22.02
C HIS A 263 -8.09 -6.81 -23.27
N GLY A 264 -8.64 -7.17 -24.43
CA GLY A 264 -7.88 -7.37 -25.68
C GLY A 264 -7.13 -6.12 -26.15
N TRP A 265 -7.55 -4.94 -25.69
CA TRP A 265 -6.85 -3.66 -25.94
C TRP A 265 -5.43 -3.62 -25.35
N MET A 266 -5.13 -4.37 -24.28
CA MET A 266 -3.76 -4.41 -23.73
C MET A 266 -2.76 -5.19 -24.59
N PHE A 267 -3.25 -6.04 -25.51
CA PHE A 267 -2.42 -6.84 -26.40
C PHE A 267 -2.29 -6.24 -27.81
N ALA A 268 -2.81 -5.03 -28.03
CA ALA A 268 -2.69 -4.33 -29.31
C ALA A 268 -1.27 -3.79 -29.55
N GLU A 269 -0.82 -3.80 -30.81
CA GLU A 269 0.44 -3.17 -31.22
C GLU A 269 0.44 -1.66 -30.92
N HIS A 270 1.60 -1.13 -30.53
CA HIS A 270 1.76 0.29 -30.22
C HIS A 270 1.44 1.14 -31.46
N GLY A 271 0.64 2.19 -31.29
CA GLY A 271 0.16 3.08 -32.36
C GLY A 271 -1.00 2.52 -33.20
N LYS A 272 -1.22 1.20 -33.27
CA LYS A 272 -2.28 0.60 -34.12
C LYS A 272 -3.54 0.23 -33.33
N LEU A 273 -4.29 1.25 -32.92
CA LEU A 273 -5.64 1.05 -32.41
C LEU A 273 -6.58 0.45 -33.48
N SER A 274 -7.07 -0.77 -33.24
CA SER A 274 -8.14 -1.35 -34.04
C SER A 274 -9.42 -0.49 -33.97
N THR A 275 -10.20 -0.47 -35.05
CA THR A 275 -11.49 0.24 -35.07
C THR A 275 -12.47 -0.31 -34.03
N ALA A 276 -12.42 -1.62 -33.75
CA ALA A 276 -13.19 -2.24 -32.68
C ALA A 276 -12.82 -1.67 -31.30
N THR A 277 -11.52 -1.52 -31.01
CA THR A 277 -11.04 -0.90 -29.76
C THR A 277 -11.43 0.58 -29.68
N LYS A 278 -11.38 1.33 -30.79
CA LYS A 278 -11.85 2.74 -30.84
C LYS A 278 -13.35 2.85 -30.53
N ILE A 279 -14.18 1.95 -31.06
CA ILE A 279 -15.63 1.88 -30.77
C ILE A 279 -15.86 1.49 -29.31
N TRP A 280 -15.16 0.46 -28.81
CA TRP A 280 -15.24 0.03 -27.41
C TRP A 280 -14.88 1.16 -26.42
N MET A 281 -13.81 1.94 -26.66
CA MET A 281 -13.48 3.09 -25.80
C MET A 281 -14.59 4.15 -25.80
N ARG A 282 -15.22 4.44 -26.95
CA ARG A 282 -16.37 5.34 -27.03
C ARG A 282 -17.57 4.82 -26.24
N LEU A 283 -17.83 3.51 -26.29
CA LEU A 283 -18.87 2.86 -25.48
C LEU A 283 -18.55 2.92 -23.98
N VAL A 284 -17.31 2.62 -23.56
CA VAL A 284 -16.89 2.75 -22.15
C VAL A 284 -17.11 4.18 -21.66
N LYS A 285 -16.69 5.20 -22.42
CA LYS A 285 -16.92 6.61 -22.04
C LYS A 285 -18.41 6.98 -22.00
N LEU A 286 -19.23 6.48 -22.92
CA LEU A 286 -20.69 6.67 -22.93
C LEU A 286 -21.37 6.06 -21.69
N PHE A 287 -21.00 4.84 -21.31
CA PHE A 287 -21.57 4.13 -20.16
C PHE A 287 -20.96 4.54 -18.81
N SER A 288 -19.85 5.30 -18.78
CA SER A 288 -19.20 5.79 -17.56
C SER A 288 -19.78 7.09 -16.98
N GLY A 289 -20.99 7.47 -17.38
CA GLY A 289 -21.73 8.60 -16.78
C GLY A 289 -20.99 9.94 -16.85
N ARG A 290 -21.12 10.77 -15.80
CA ARG A 290 -20.42 12.06 -15.68
C ARG A 290 -19.95 12.28 -14.24
N LYS A 291 -18.76 12.87 -14.06
CA LYS A 291 -18.14 13.22 -12.76
C LYS A 291 -18.12 12.05 -11.74
N PRO A 292 -17.38 10.96 -12.00
CA PRO A 292 -17.28 9.83 -11.07
C PRO A 292 -16.56 10.22 -9.77
N MET A 293 -16.99 9.64 -8.65
CA MET A 293 -16.35 9.73 -7.33
C MET A 293 -15.40 8.54 -7.12
N LEU A 294 -14.55 8.58 -6.09
CA LEU A 294 -13.52 7.55 -5.82
C LEU A 294 -14.02 6.10 -5.95
N TYR A 295 -15.23 5.82 -5.45
CA TYR A 295 -15.83 4.48 -5.44
C TYR A 295 -16.92 4.25 -6.50
N SER A 296 -17.21 5.21 -7.38
CA SER A 296 -18.28 5.09 -8.40
C SER A 296 -18.19 3.80 -9.22
N PHE A 297 -16.99 3.38 -9.62
CA PHE A 297 -16.82 2.20 -10.48
C PHE A 297 -16.86 0.85 -9.75
N GLN A 298 -16.82 0.78 -8.40
CA GLN A 298 -16.57 -0.51 -7.71
C GLN A 298 -17.69 -1.55 -7.89
N THR A 299 -18.92 -1.15 -8.21
CA THR A 299 -20.02 -2.08 -8.57
C THR A 299 -19.95 -2.55 -10.02
N SER A 300 -19.25 -1.81 -10.89
CA SER A 300 -19.20 -2.01 -12.34
C SER A 300 -17.90 -2.65 -12.82
N LEU A 301 -16.88 -2.75 -11.96
CA LEU A 301 -15.64 -3.47 -12.27
C LEU A 301 -15.89 -4.98 -12.47
N PRO A 302 -15.12 -5.66 -13.35
CA PRO A 302 -15.14 -7.11 -13.49
C PRO A 302 -14.64 -7.79 -12.20
N ARG A 303 -15.02 -9.06 -12.00
CA ARG A 303 -14.34 -9.94 -11.02
C ARG A 303 -13.07 -10.50 -11.67
N LEU A 304 -12.05 -10.78 -10.87
CA LEU A 304 -10.83 -11.46 -11.33
C LEU A 304 -11.21 -12.82 -11.95
N PRO A 305 -10.76 -13.16 -13.18
CA PRO A 305 -11.04 -14.45 -13.80
C PRO A 305 -10.22 -15.57 -13.17
N VAL A 306 -10.75 -16.79 -13.15
CA VAL A 306 -10.01 -18.00 -12.77
C VAL A 306 -9.38 -18.59 -14.04
N PRO A 307 -8.04 -18.65 -14.18
CA PRO A 307 -7.39 -19.22 -15.37
C PRO A 307 -7.71 -20.71 -15.55
N ALA A 308 -7.46 -21.26 -16.76
CA ALA A 308 -7.41 -22.71 -16.93
C ALA A 308 -6.15 -23.29 -16.26
N VAL A 309 -6.27 -24.46 -15.62
CA VAL A 309 -5.15 -25.12 -14.91
C VAL A 309 -4.02 -25.44 -15.88
N GLU A 310 -4.33 -26.05 -17.03
CA GLU A 310 -3.39 -26.35 -18.12
C GLU A 310 -2.60 -25.09 -18.55
N ASN A 311 -3.28 -23.98 -18.84
CA ASN A 311 -2.64 -22.73 -19.21
C ASN A 311 -1.74 -22.15 -18.10
N THR A 312 -2.04 -22.41 -16.83
CA THR A 312 -1.20 -22.00 -15.70
C THR A 312 -0.01 -22.93 -15.50
N VAL A 313 -0.20 -24.25 -15.66
CA VAL A 313 0.85 -25.27 -15.59
C VAL A 313 1.87 -25.09 -16.72
N ASN A 314 1.42 -24.90 -17.96
CA ASN A 314 2.31 -24.69 -19.10
C ASN A 314 3.16 -23.42 -18.90
N ARG A 315 2.54 -22.30 -18.48
CA ARG A 315 3.28 -21.06 -18.16
C ARG A 315 4.21 -21.19 -16.95
N TYR A 316 3.88 -22.03 -15.97
CA TYR A 316 4.79 -22.34 -14.86
C TYR A 316 6.03 -23.08 -15.39
N LEU A 317 5.86 -24.13 -16.19
CA LEU A 317 6.96 -24.88 -16.80
C LEU A 317 7.85 -23.97 -17.67
N ASP A 318 7.25 -23.13 -18.53
CA ASP A 318 7.96 -22.10 -19.31
C ASP A 318 8.80 -21.15 -18.44
N SER A 319 8.40 -20.94 -17.17
CA SER A 319 9.09 -20.02 -16.24
C SER A 319 10.20 -20.67 -15.42
N VAL A 320 10.15 -21.99 -15.19
CA VAL A 320 11.18 -22.72 -14.41
C VAL A 320 12.18 -23.49 -15.24
N GLN A 321 11.93 -23.67 -16.54
CA GLN A 321 12.91 -24.23 -17.48
C GLN A 321 14.33 -23.64 -17.36
N PRO A 322 14.55 -22.30 -17.25
CA PRO A 322 15.91 -21.75 -17.10
C PRO A 322 16.49 -21.86 -15.68
N LEU A 323 15.73 -22.38 -14.71
CA LEU A 323 16.10 -22.47 -13.29
C LEU A 323 16.42 -23.91 -12.84
N MET A 324 16.27 -24.89 -13.72
CA MET A 324 16.38 -26.33 -13.43
C MET A 324 17.30 -27.01 -14.46
N ASN A 325 17.94 -28.12 -14.07
CA ASN A 325 18.59 -29.02 -15.04
C ASN A 325 17.55 -29.95 -15.71
N ASP A 326 17.94 -30.63 -16.79
CA ASP A 326 17.03 -31.47 -17.59
C ASP A 326 16.32 -32.57 -16.78
N GLU A 327 16.97 -33.15 -15.76
CA GLU A 327 16.40 -34.20 -14.92
C GLU A 327 15.37 -33.62 -13.93
N GLN A 328 15.71 -32.51 -13.27
CA GLN A 328 14.82 -31.76 -12.39
C GLN A 328 13.59 -31.26 -13.16
N PHE A 329 13.81 -30.67 -14.35
CA PHE A 329 12.74 -30.17 -15.21
C PHE A 329 11.82 -31.31 -15.68
N LYS A 330 12.37 -32.45 -16.10
CA LYS A 330 11.59 -33.63 -16.51
C LYS A 330 10.77 -34.23 -15.35
N ARG A 331 11.31 -34.23 -14.13
CA ARG A 331 10.54 -34.61 -12.92
C ARG A 331 9.40 -33.63 -12.66
N MET A 332 9.68 -32.33 -12.71
CA MET A 332 8.69 -31.27 -12.50
C MET A 332 7.59 -31.30 -13.57
N GLU A 333 7.96 -31.50 -14.83
CA GLU A 333 7.02 -31.68 -15.95
C GLU A 333 6.06 -32.87 -15.68
N GLY A 334 6.59 -33.99 -15.18
CA GLY A 334 5.79 -35.14 -14.77
C GLY A 334 4.78 -34.81 -13.67
N LEU A 335 5.24 -34.18 -12.58
CA LEU A 335 4.38 -33.75 -11.47
C LEU A 335 3.31 -32.73 -11.90
N ALA A 336 3.67 -31.79 -12.75
CA ALA A 336 2.79 -30.74 -13.23
C ALA A 336 1.72 -31.28 -14.20
N LYS A 337 2.06 -32.23 -15.07
CA LYS A 337 1.12 -32.92 -15.97
C LYS A 337 0.17 -33.84 -15.21
N ASP A 338 0.66 -34.62 -14.25
CA ASP A 338 -0.19 -35.42 -13.35
C ASP A 338 -1.19 -34.52 -12.60
N PHE A 339 -0.69 -33.44 -12.01
CA PHE A 339 -1.54 -32.45 -11.33
C PHE A 339 -2.59 -31.83 -12.28
N ALA A 340 -2.21 -31.45 -13.51
CA ALA A 340 -3.12 -30.87 -14.47
C ALA A 340 -4.25 -31.82 -14.93
N PHE A 341 -3.96 -33.13 -14.99
CA PHE A 341 -4.92 -34.15 -15.41
C PHE A 341 -5.80 -34.65 -14.26
N ASN A 342 -5.21 -34.95 -13.10
CA ASN A 342 -5.89 -35.62 -11.98
C ASN A 342 -6.48 -34.65 -10.95
N LEU A 343 -5.64 -34.01 -10.13
CA LEU A 343 -6.11 -33.26 -8.95
C LEU A 343 -6.55 -31.82 -9.28
N GLY A 344 -5.85 -31.15 -10.19
CA GLY A 344 -6.10 -29.77 -10.59
C GLY A 344 -7.54 -29.48 -11.01
N PRO A 345 -8.18 -30.30 -11.87
CA PRO A 345 -9.58 -30.11 -12.26
C PRO A 345 -10.57 -30.14 -11.08
N LYS A 346 -10.32 -30.97 -10.06
CA LYS A 346 -11.13 -31.03 -8.83
C LYS A 346 -10.99 -29.75 -8.01
N LEU A 347 -9.76 -29.30 -7.75
CA LEU A 347 -9.49 -28.06 -7.01
C LEU A 347 -10.07 -26.83 -7.73
N GLN A 348 -9.93 -26.81 -9.06
CA GLN A 348 -10.44 -25.78 -9.95
C GLN A 348 -11.98 -25.66 -9.94
N TRP A 349 -12.71 -26.75 -9.68
CA TRP A 349 -14.16 -26.70 -9.53
C TRP A 349 -14.58 -25.88 -8.29
N TYR A 350 -13.96 -26.14 -7.13
CA TYR A 350 -14.20 -25.35 -5.91
C TYR A 350 -13.75 -23.89 -6.08
N LEU A 351 -12.65 -23.64 -6.80
CA LEU A 351 -12.16 -22.29 -7.06
C LEU A 351 -13.12 -21.47 -7.94
N LYS A 352 -13.69 -22.10 -8.97
CA LYS A 352 -14.80 -21.52 -9.76
C LYS A 352 -16.02 -21.23 -8.89
N LEU A 353 -16.41 -22.13 -8.00
CA LEU A 353 -17.52 -21.92 -7.06
C LEU A 353 -17.26 -20.71 -6.13
N LYS A 354 -16.04 -20.55 -5.59
CA LYS A 354 -15.64 -19.36 -4.84
C LYS A 354 -15.73 -18.09 -5.69
N SER A 355 -15.34 -18.13 -6.97
CA SER A 355 -15.44 -16.98 -7.89
C SER A 355 -16.88 -16.52 -8.19
N TRP A 356 -17.88 -17.40 -7.97
CA TRP A 356 -19.29 -17.07 -8.14
C TRP A 356 -19.88 -16.34 -6.92
N TRP A 357 -19.45 -16.72 -5.71
CA TRP A 357 -19.92 -16.11 -4.47
C TRP A 357 -19.11 -14.89 -4.03
N ALA A 358 -17.78 -14.95 -4.14
CA ALA A 358 -16.91 -13.87 -3.72
C ALA A 358 -16.92 -12.68 -4.69
N THR A 359 -16.56 -11.50 -4.19
CA THR A 359 -16.27 -10.29 -4.97
C THR A 359 -14.98 -10.43 -5.78
N ASN A 360 -13.96 -11.04 -5.16
CA ASN A 360 -12.71 -11.50 -5.77
C ASN A 360 -12.33 -12.84 -5.10
N TYR A 361 -11.79 -13.81 -5.84
CA TYR A 361 -11.46 -15.13 -5.30
C TYR A 361 -10.06 -15.22 -4.68
N VAL A 362 -9.21 -14.19 -4.84
CA VAL A 362 -7.84 -14.16 -4.31
C VAL A 362 -7.76 -13.31 -3.04
N SER A 363 -8.41 -12.14 -3.03
CA SER A 363 -8.03 -11.04 -2.14
C SER A 363 -8.20 -11.31 -0.64
N ASP A 364 -9.22 -12.06 -0.24
CA ASP A 364 -9.46 -12.44 1.17
C ASP A 364 -8.43 -13.45 1.66
N TRP A 365 -8.16 -14.49 0.87
CA TRP A 365 -7.11 -15.47 1.18
C TRP A 365 -5.70 -14.88 1.07
N TRP A 366 -5.45 -13.93 0.18
CA TRP A 366 -4.16 -13.26 0.07
C TRP A 366 -3.87 -12.36 1.29
N GLU A 367 -4.87 -11.60 1.76
CA GLU A 367 -4.77 -10.83 2.99
C GLU A 367 -4.54 -11.75 4.21
N GLU A 368 -5.33 -12.83 4.33
CA GLU A 368 -5.27 -13.75 5.46
C GLU A 368 -3.97 -14.58 5.51
N TYR A 369 -3.66 -15.34 4.46
CA TYR A 369 -2.64 -16.39 4.53
C TYR A 369 -1.20 -15.88 4.35
N ILE A 370 -0.99 -14.82 3.57
CA ILE A 370 0.35 -14.28 3.33
C ILE A 370 0.76 -13.34 4.46
N TYR A 371 -0.10 -12.38 4.81
CA TYR A 371 0.24 -11.37 5.81
C TYR A 371 -0.22 -11.74 7.22
N LEU A 372 -1.51 -12.02 7.42
CA LEU A 372 -2.09 -12.09 8.78
C LEU A 372 -1.75 -13.40 9.51
N ARG A 373 -1.56 -14.52 8.81
CA ARG A 373 -1.09 -15.80 9.39
C ARG A 373 0.44 -15.89 9.52
N GLY A 374 1.22 -14.99 8.91
CA GLY A 374 2.66 -14.89 9.17
C GLY A 374 2.94 -14.65 10.66
N ARG A 375 3.82 -15.45 11.29
CA ARG A 375 4.07 -15.47 12.75
C ARG A 375 5.37 -14.78 13.19
N GLY A 376 6.33 -14.63 12.27
CA GLY A 376 7.60 -13.93 12.52
C GLY A 376 7.49 -12.40 12.45
N PRO A 377 8.61 -11.68 12.63
CA PRO A 377 8.61 -10.22 12.75
C PRO A 377 8.19 -9.52 11.45
N ILE A 378 7.27 -8.55 11.53
CA ILE A 378 6.77 -7.81 10.33
C ILE A 378 7.64 -6.61 9.94
N MET A 379 8.42 -6.05 10.88
CA MET A 379 9.20 -4.82 10.73
C MET A 379 10.07 -4.76 9.46
N VAL A 380 10.80 -5.84 9.16
CA VAL A 380 11.67 -5.96 7.97
C VAL A 380 11.04 -6.85 6.91
N ASN A 381 10.41 -7.96 7.32
CA ASN A 381 9.95 -9.02 6.43
C ASN A 381 8.58 -8.74 5.77
N SER A 382 7.91 -7.64 6.11
CA SER A 382 6.59 -7.30 5.53
C SER A 382 6.32 -5.80 5.40
N ASN A 383 6.75 -4.98 6.36
CA ASN A 383 6.55 -3.53 6.28
C ASN A 383 7.48 -2.91 5.23
N TYR A 384 7.02 -1.81 4.62
CA TYR A 384 7.78 -1.03 3.64
C TYR A 384 7.79 0.46 3.99
N TYR A 385 8.79 1.19 3.51
CA TYR A 385 8.98 2.61 3.81
C TYR A 385 8.81 3.53 2.60
N ALA A 386 8.70 4.84 2.85
CA ALA A 386 8.78 5.90 1.84
C ALA A 386 9.55 7.13 2.37
N MET A 387 10.31 7.81 1.51
CA MET A 387 11.17 8.96 1.84
C MET A 387 10.59 10.31 1.38
N ASP A 388 10.94 11.40 2.07
CA ASP A 388 10.74 12.80 1.63
C ASP A 388 11.34 13.07 0.23
N PHE A 389 11.26 14.32 -0.21
CA PHE A 389 12.11 14.85 -1.26
C PHE A 389 13.60 14.57 -0.99
N LEU A 390 14.35 14.27 -2.05
CA LEU A 390 15.78 14.02 -2.01
C LEU A 390 16.53 15.32 -1.67
N TYR A 391 16.38 16.35 -2.53
CA TYR A 391 17.19 17.57 -2.46
C TYR A 391 16.58 18.73 -1.64
N VAL A 392 15.26 18.72 -1.39
CA VAL A 392 14.55 19.83 -0.73
C VAL A 392 14.36 19.55 0.77
N VAL A 393 14.50 20.58 1.60
CA VAL A 393 14.08 20.62 3.02
C VAL A 393 13.33 21.95 3.22
N PRO A 394 11.98 21.95 3.22
CA PRO A 394 11.18 23.19 3.28
C PRO A 394 11.30 23.99 4.60
N THR A 395 11.63 23.30 5.70
CA THR A 395 12.01 23.90 6.98
C THR A 395 12.87 22.90 7.75
N SER A 396 13.83 23.39 8.53
CA SER A 396 14.59 22.59 9.48
C SER A 396 13.86 22.39 10.82
N LEU A 397 12.79 23.15 11.09
CA LEU A 397 12.04 23.08 12.34
C LEU A 397 11.13 21.84 12.35
N GLN A 398 11.53 20.81 13.10
CA GLN A 398 10.79 19.55 13.24
C GLN A 398 9.30 19.73 13.59
N ALA A 399 8.97 20.65 14.52
CA ALA A 399 7.60 20.94 14.91
C ALA A 399 6.78 21.60 13.77
N ALA A 400 7.37 22.55 13.03
CA ALA A 400 6.74 23.18 11.87
C ALA A 400 6.49 22.15 10.76
N ARG A 401 7.51 21.34 10.46
CA ARG A 401 7.44 20.25 9.47
C ARG A 401 6.28 19.31 9.77
N ALA A 402 6.21 18.82 11.01
CA ALA A 402 5.12 17.98 11.48
C ALA A 402 3.76 18.71 11.41
N GLY A 403 3.70 19.99 11.79
CA GLY A 403 2.49 20.82 11.74
C GLY A 403 1.82 20.89 10.36
N ASN A 404 2.58 21.25 9.33
CA ASN A 404 2.11 21.28 7.94
C ASN A 404 1.75 19.88 7.42
N VAL A 405 2.62 18.89 7.63
CA VAL A 405 2.49 17.54 7.05
C VAL A 405 1.32 16.77 7.65
N ILE A 406 1.12 16.86 8.97
CA ILE A 406 -0.06 16.32 9.67
C ILE A 406 -1.33 17.01 9.13
N HIS A 407 -1.32 18.34 8.97
CA HIS A 407 -2.47 19.06 8.40
C HIS A 407 -2.79 18.60 6.96
N ALA A 408 -1.79 18.51 6.08
CA ALA A 408 -1.95 18.05 4.69
C ALA A 408 -2.48 16.60 4.63
N THR A 409 -1.96 15.71 5.48
CA THR A 409 -2.45 14.33 5.64
C THR A 409 -3.93 14.29 6.06
N LEU A 410 -4.37 15.23 6.90
CA LEU A 410 -5.76 15.34 7.34
C LEU A 410 -6.67 15.99 6.27
N LEU A 411 -6.14 16.88 5.42
CA LEU A 411 -6.83 17.34 4.22
C LEU A 411 -7.02 16.21 3.20
N TYR A 412 -6.03 15.33 3.02
CA TYR A 412 -6.18 14.12 2.20
C TYR A 412 -7.25 13.19 2.78
N ARG A 413 -7.16 12.86 4.08
CA ARG A 413 -8.16 12.06 4.81
C ARG A 413 -9.57 12.64 4.68
N LYS A 414 -9.72 13.96 4.69
CA LYS A 414 -11.01 14.68 4.49
C LYS A 414 -11.55 14.54 3.06
N LYS A 415 -10.70 14.59 2.03
CA LYS A 415 -11.08 14.32 0.62
C LYS A 415 -11.53 12.85 0.46
N LEU A 416 -10.77 11.91 1.04
CA LEU A 416 -11.09 10.48 1.07
C LEU A 416 -12.42 10.19 1.78
N ASP A 417 -12.64 10.76 2.97
CA ASP A 417 -13.87 10.61 3.77
C ASP A 417 -15.16 11.02 3.03
N ARG A 418 -14.99 11.86 2.00
CA ARG A 418 -16.06 12.39 1.14
C ARG A 418 -16.03 11.79 -0.27
N GLN A 419 -15.07 10.94 -0.59
CA GLN A 419 -14.86 10.36 -1.93
C GLN A 419 -14.56 11.41 -3.01
N GLU A 420 -14.02 12.57 -2.61
CA GLU A 420 -13.63 13.70 -3.48
C GLU A 420 -12.32 13.45 -4.25
N ILE A 421 -11.57 12.40 -3.92
CA ILE A 421 -10.41 11.93 -4.69
C ILE A 421 -10.91 11.35 -6.02
N LYS A 422 -10.34 11.78 -7.16
CA LYS A 422 -10.66 11.23 -8.49
C LYS A 422 -10.28 9.73 -8.54
N PRO A 423 -11.11 8.84 -9.13
CA PRO A 423 -10.67 7.47 -9.40
C PRO A 423 -9.56 7.48 -10.47
N ILE A 424 -8.54 6.63 -10.30
CA ILE A 424 -7.46 6.48 -11.29
C ILE A 424 -8.01 5.81 -12.56
N LEU A 425 -7.69 6.39 -13.72
CA LEU A 425 -8.15 5.96 -15.04
C LEU A 425 -6.96 5.74 -16.00
N LEU A 426 -6.93 4.57 -16.64
CA LEU A 426 -6.05 4.21 -17.74
C LEU A 426 -6.57 4.75 -19.09
N MET A 427 -5.67 4.80 -20.09
CA MET A 427 -5.96 5.17 -21.49
C MET A 427 -6.67 6.53 -21.65
N GLY A 428 -6.06 7.64 -21.23
CA GLY A 428 -6.63 8.98 -21.42
C GLY A 428 -8.04 9.11 -20.83
N SER A 429 -8.17 8.83 -19.54
CA SER A 429 -9.43 8.87 -18.79
C SER A 429 -10.53 7.94 -19.34
N THR A 430 -10.21 6.66 -19.59
CA THR A 430 -11.15 5.65 -20.12
C THR A 430 -11.42 4.49 -19.18
N VAL A 431 -10.39 3.78 -18.70
CA VAL A 431 -10.54 2.49 -18.01
C VAL A 431 -10.27 2.65 -16.50
N PRO A 432 -11.25 2.46 -15.61
CA PRO A 432 -11.08 2.67 -14.17
C PRO A 432 -10.26 1.55 -13.51
N LEU A 433 -9.49 1.93 -12.49
CA LEU A 433 -8.89 0.99 -11.54
C LEU A 433 -9.73 0.86 -10.26
N CYS A 434 -9.57 -0.26 -9.57
CA CYS A 434 -10.11 -0.49 -8.24
C CYS A 434 -9.52 0.49 -7.22
N SER A 435 -10.38 0.98 -6.33
CA SER A 435 -10.04 1.94 -5.26
C SER A 435 -10.22 1.34 -3.86
N ALA A 436 -10.61 0.07 -3.73
CA ALA A 436 -10.99 -0.53 -2.43
C ALA A 436 -9.92 -0.37 -1.33
N GLN A 437 -8.63 -0.46 -1.72
CA GLN A 437 -7.49 -0.32 -0.82
C GLN A 437 -7.49 1.02 -0.03
N TRP A 438 -8.08 2.10 -0.57
CA TRP A 438 -8.19 3.39 0.14
C TRP A 438 -9.05 3.35 1.39
N GLU A 439 -10.01 2.42 1.50
CA GLU A 439 -10.98 2.40 2.61
C GLU A 439 -10.27 2.24 3.98
N ARG A 440 -9.20 1.46 4.02
CA ARG A 440 -8.49 1.09 5.25
C ARG A 440 -7.26 1.98 5.55
N MET A 441 -6.97 3.00 4.74
CA MET A 441 -5.76 3.82 4.85
C MET A 441 -5.59 4.51 6.22
N PHE A 442 -6.68 4.98 6.82
CA PHE A 442 -6.68 5.69 8.10
C PHE A 442 -7.55 5.01 9.15
N ASN A 443 -7.26 5.31 10.42
CA ASN A 443 -8.01 4.82 11.59
C ASN A 443 -7.92 3.28 11.75
N THR A 444 -6.87 2.69 11.20
CA THR A 444 -6.72 1.24 11.08
C THR A 444 -5.47 0.78 11.82
N SER A 445 -5.51 -0.43 12.36
CA SER A 445 -4.34 -1.11 12.91
C SER A 445 -4.48 -2.62 12.74
N ARG A 446 -3.35 -3.27 12.51
CA ARG A 446 -3.19 -4.70 12.69
C ARG A 446 -3.21 -5.00 14.18
N ILE A 447 -3.86 -6.09 14.55
CA ILE A 447 -4.01 -6.56 15.93
C ILE A 447 -3.41 -7.97 15.99
N PRO A 448 -2.43 -8.24 16.86
CA PRO A 448 -1.82 -9.56 16.95
C PRO A 448 -2.81 -10.59 17.49
N GLY A 449 -2.78 -11.78 16.92
CA GLY A 449 -3.41 -12.99 17.48
C GLY A 449 -2.39 -14.11 17.59
N GLU A 450 -2.70 -15.22 18.29
CA GLU A 450 -1.74 -16.34 18.39
C GLU A 450 -1.60 -17.09 17.06
N GLU A 451 -2.70 -17.42 16.39
CA GLU A 451 -2.68 -18.17 15.13
C GLU A 451 -2.82 -17.26 13.90
N THR A 452 -3.65 -16.22 13.99
CA THR A 452 -3.94 -15.28 12.89
C THR A 452 -4.14 -13.87 13.46
N ASP A 453 -3.48 -12.86 12.87
CA ASP A 453 -3.70 -11.45 13.19
C ASP A 453 -5.00 -10.92 12.55
N THR A 454 -5.51 -9.77 12.98
CA THR A 454 -6.73 -9.17 12.40
C THR A 454 -6.55 -7.67 12.10
N ILE A 455 -7.32 -7.14 11.14
CA ILE A 455 -7.29 -5.72 10.77
C ILE A 455 -8.49 -5.00 11.38
N GLN A 456 -8.24 -4.17 12.40
CA GLN A 456 -9.25 -3.33 13.05
C GLN A 456 -9.32 -1.98 12.32
N HIS A 457 -10.48 -1.63 11.75
CA HIS A 457 -10.72 -0.33 11.10
C HIS A 457 -11.83 0.47 11.81
N MET A 458 -11.55 1.73 12.15
CA MET A 458 -12.45 2.59 12.93
C MET A 458 -13.16 3.66 12.07
N LYS A 459 -14.50 3.73 12.14
CA LYS A 459 -15.34 4.56 11.25
C LYS A 459 -15.22 6.08 11.42
N ASP A 460 -14.74 6.56 12.57
CA ASP A 460 -14.38 7.96 12.85
C ASP A 460 -13.28 7.96 13.92
N SER A 461 -12.16 8.65 13.66
CA SER A 461 -11.10 8.89 14.64
C SER A 461 -10.74 10.39 14.67
N ARG A 462 -10.45 10.91 15.86
CA ARG A 462 -10.30 12.36 16.11
C ARG A 462 -8.97 12.74 16.76
N HIS A 463 -8.07 11.79 16.93
CA HIS A 463 -6.74 11.99 17.49
C HIS A 463 -5.68 11.22 16.67
N ILE A 464 -4.44 11.66 16.77
CA ILE A 464 -3.24 10.84 16.51
C ILE A 464 -2.61 10.43 17.84
N VAL A 465 -1.69 9.47 17.80
CA VAL A 465 -0.69 9.32 18.86
C VAL A 465 0.67 9.72 18.28
N VAL A 466 1.42 10.48 19.07
CA VAL A 466 2.78 10.94 18.81
C VAL A 466 3.71 10.24 19.79
N TYR A 467 4.84 9.73 19.30
CA TYR A 467 5.95 9.22 20.10
C TYR A 467 7.15 10.18 20.02
N HIS A 468 7.79 10.43 21.16
CA HIS A 468 9.05 11.18 21.26
C HIS A 468 9.80 10.79 22.55
N LYS A 469 11.13 10.58 22.50
CA LYS A 469 11.97 10.24 23.68
C LYS A 469 11.34 9.14 24.57
N GLY A 470 10.95 8.00 24.01
CA GLY A 470 10.35 6.89 24.79
C GLY A 470 8.92 7.11 25.31
N ARG A 471 8.23 8.17 24.90
CA ARG A 471 6.98 8.64 25.54
C ARG A 471 5.86 8.83 24.54
N TYR A 472 4.65 8.42 24.90
CA TYR A 472 3.48 8.46 24.02
C TYR A 472 2.49 9.56 24.43
N PHE A 473 2.00 10.32 23.45
CA PHE A 473 1.10 11.45 23.62
C PHE A 473 -0.09 11.35 22.68
N LYS A 474 -1.32 11.45 23.20
CA LYS A 474 -2.54 11.58 22.40
C LYS A 474 -2.77 13.05 22.04
N VAL A 475 -2.81 13.36 20.75
CA VAL A 475 -3.06 14.72 20.25
C VAL A 475 -4.39 14.75 19.51
N TRP A 476 -5.34 15.56 20.00
CA TRP A 476 -6.61 15.79 19.32
C TRP A 476 -6.41 16.63 18.06
N LEU A 477 -7.14 16.27 17.00
CA LEU A 477 -7.02 16.86 15.66
C LEU A 477 -8.03 17.97 15.39
N TYR A 478 -9.01 18.13 16.30
CA TYR A 478 -10.15 19.01 16.14
C TYR A 478 -10.38 19.81 17.43
N HIS A 479 -10.73 21.09 17.25
CA HIS A 479 -11.09 22.05 18.29
C HIS A 479 -12.20 22.94 17.71
N ASP A 480 -13.19 23.34 18.51
CA ASP A 480 -14.36 24.13 18.10
C ASP A 480 -15.07 23.63 16.82
N GLY A 481 -15.15 22.30 16.67
CA GLY A 481 -15.73 21.64 15.50
C GLY A 481 -14.91 21.73 14.20
N ARG A 482 -13.85 22.55 14.14
CA ARG A 482 -12.91 22.67 13.02
C ARG A 482 -11.69 21.76 13.19
N LEU A 483 -10.93 21.59 12.11
CA LEU A 483 -9.60 21.00 12.15
C LEU A 483 -8.62 22.01 12.78
N LEU A 484 -7.58 21.55 13.46
CA LEU A 484 -6.45 22.41 13.85
C LEU A 484 -5.71 22.93 12.60
N LYS A 485 -5.34 24.22 12.62
CA LYS A 485 -4.46 24.90 11.65
C LYS A 485 -3.02 24.34 11.76
N PRO A 486 -2.17 24.46 10.73
CA PRO A 486 -0.78 24.01 10.81
C PRO A 486 0.01 24.59 11.99
N ARG A 487 -0.09 25.90 12.27
CA ARG A 487 0.56 26.57 13.41
C ARG A 487 0.10 26.07 14.79
N GLU A 488 -1.16 25.63 14.89
CA GLU A 488 -1.68 25.02 16.12
C GLU A 488 -1.14 23.59 16.30
N ILE A 489 -1.04 22.81 15.21
CA ILE A 489 -0.45 21.47 15.26
C ILE A 489 1.05 21.55 15.56
N GLU A 490 1.76 22.50 14.95
CA GLU A 490 3.15 22.82 15.29
C GLU A 490 3.31 23.12 16.78
N GLN A 491 2.49 24.00 17.36
CA GLN A 491 2.52 24.30 18.79
C GLN A 491 2.29 23.04 19.65
N GLN A 492 1.45 22.11 19.19
CA GLN A 492 1.22 20.83 19.87
C GLN A 492 2.40 19.86 19.74
N MET A 493 3.17 19.91 18.65
CA MET A 493 4.40 19.12 18.52
C MET A 493 5.53 19.73 19.34
N GLN A 494 5.66 21.06 19.36
CA GLN A 494 6.65 21.76 20.17
C GLN A 494 6.42 21.49 21.67
N ARG A 495 5.17 21.53 22.14
CA ARG A 495 4.76 21.10 23.49
C ARG A 495 5.16 19.64 23.84
N ILE A 496 5.46 18.78 22.87
CA ILE A 496 5.93 17.40 23.07
C ILE A 496 7.47 17.31 23.03
N LEU A 497 8.12 18.12 22.18
CA LEU A 497 9.58 18.26 22.15
C LEU A 497 10.13 18.90 23.43
N ASP A 498 9.41 19.89 23.96
CA ASP A 498 9.75 20.64 25.19
C ASP A 498 9.38 19.86 26.47
N ASP A 499 8.62 18.77 26.37
CA ASP A 499 8.20 17.96 27.53
C ASP A 499 9.43 17.24 28.12
N SER A 500 9.69 17.47 29.40
CA SER A 500 10.83 16.93 30.17
C SER A 500 10.45 15.82 31.16
N SER A 501 9.24 15.25 31.07
CA SER A 501 8.86 14.07 31.86
C SER A 501 9.64 12.83 31.44
N GLU A 502 10.03 11.96 32.37
CA GLU A 502 10.67 10.69 32.00
C GLU A 502 9.67 9.68 31.41
N PRO A 503 10.13 8.67 30.65
CA PRO A 503 9.35 7.48 30.32
C PRO A 503 8.91 6.74 31.60
N GLN A 504 7.74 6.10 31.55
CA GLN A 504 7.31 5.20 32.62
C GLN A 504 8.07 3.86 32.50
N ALA A 505 8.14 3.07 33.58
CA ALA A 505 8.87 1.80 33.55
C ALA A 505 8.36 0.89 32.42
N GLY A 506 9.27 0.37 31.59
CA GLY A 506 8.95 -0.39 30.37
C GLY A 506 8.38 0.42 29.19
N GLU A 507 8.03 1.69 29.36
CA GLU A 507 7.35 2.48 28.31
C GLU A 507 8.28 2.79 27.13
N GLU A 508 9.54 3.15 27.40
CA GLU A 508 10.48 3.62 26.38
C GLU A 508 10.53 2.67 25.18
N LYS A 509 10.64 1.37 25.47
CA LYS A 509 10.82 0.29 24.49
C LYS A 509 9.51 -0.39 24.08
N LEU A 510 8.36 0.06 24.58
CA LEU A 510 7.07 -0.65 24.50
C LEU A 510 6.70 -1.15 23.09
N ALA A 511 6.93 -0.35 22.04
CA ALA A 511 6.57 -0.75 20.68
C ALA A 511 7.47 -1.84 20.08
N ALA A 512 8.55 -2.26 20.75
CA ALA A 512 9.33 -3.46 20.39
C ALA A 512 8.47 -4.72 20.30
N LEU A 513 7.38 -4.79 21.09
CA LEU A 513 6.37 -5.85 20.97
C LEU A 513 5.76 -5.90 19.55
N THR A 514 5.54 -4.74 18.92
CA THR A 514 5.03 -4.69 17.53
C THR A 514 6.09 -5.03 16.48
N ALA A 515 7.37 -4.86 16.84
CA ALA A 515 8.52 -5.09 15.96
C ALA A 515 8.92 -6.57 15.85
N GLY A 516 8.91 -7.29 16.98
CA GLY A 516 9.29 -8.70 17.09
C GLY A 516 8.20 -9.70 16.69
N ASP A 517 8.31 -10.93 17.20
CA ASP A 517 7.42 -12.04 16.86
C ASP A 517 5.96 -11.81 17.28
N ARG A 518 5.03 -12.30 16.45
CA ARG A 518 3.60 -12.00 16.58
C ARG A 518 2.94 -12.72 17.76
N VAL A 519 3.43 -13.91 18.12
CA VAL A 519 2.85 -14.73 19.20
C VAL A 519 3.19 -14.22 20.61
N PRO A 520 4.45 -13.85 20.93
CA PRO A 520 4.77 -13.12 22.17
C PRO A 520 3.95 -11.83 22.33
N TRP A 521 3.80 -11.04 21.26
CA TRP A 521 3.00 -9.82 21.29
C TRP A 521 1.52 -10.11 21.53
N ALA A 522 0.91 -11.08 20.84
CA ALA A 522 -0.48 -11.48 21.10
C ALA A 522 -0.73 -11.84 22.57
N LYS A 523 0.19 -12.61 23.18
CA LYS A 523 0.12 -13.02 24.59
C LYS A 523 0.30 -11.85 25.55
N ALA A 524 1.31 -11.01 25.34
CA ALA A 524 1.55 -9.82 26.14
C ALA A 524 0.34 -8.85 26.07
N ARG A 525 -0.21 -8.63 24.87
CA ARG A 525 -1.40 -7.80 24.63
C ARG A 525 -2.61 -8.32 25.43
N GLN A 526 -2.84 -9.63 25.44
CA GLN A 526 -3.92 -10.24 26.20
C GLN A 526 -3.71 -10.13 27.72
N ALA A 527 -2.52 -10.46 28.22
CA ALA A 527 -2.22 -10.49 29.65
C ALA A 527 -2.19 -9.10 30.30
N TYR A 528 -1.47 -8.14 29.67
CA TYR A 528 -1.11 -6.88 30.32
C TYR A 528 -1.90 -5.67 29.81
N PHE A 529 -2.46 -5.73 28.59
CA PHE A 529 -3.16 -4.61 27.95
C PHE A 529 -4.68 -4.80 27.82
N GLY A 530 -5.23 -5.88 28.38
CA GLY A 530 -6.68 -6.14 28.41
C GLY A 530 -7.49 -5.26 29.37
N ARG A 531 -6.84 -4.62 30.36
CA ARG A 531 -7.49 -3.84 31.45
C ARG A 531 -6.65 -2.62 31.89
N GLY A 532 -7.16 -1.86 32.86
CA GLY A 532 -6.42 -0.77 33.52
C GLY A 532 -6.05 0.41 32.62
N LYS A 533 -4.98 1.15 32.99
CA LYS A 533 -4.46 2.27 32.19
C LYS A 533 -3.91 1.79 30.84
N ASN A 534 -3.19 0.65 30.84
CA ASN A 534 -2.65 -0.01 29.65
C ASN A 534 -3.69 -0.18 28.54
N LYS A 535 -4.89 -0.64 28.87
CA LYS A 535 -5.98 -0.80 27.88
C LYS A 535 -6.43 0.54 27.29
N GLN A 536 -6.53 1.59 28.11
CA GLN A 536 -6.96 2.91 27.64
C GLN A 536 -5.93 3.56 26.72
N SER A 537 -4.65 3.39 27.04
CA SER A 537 -3.53 3.88 26.23
C SER A 537 -3.33 3.07 24.96
N LEU A 538 -3.41 1.74 24.99
CA LEU A 538 -3.40 0.92 23.78
C LEU A 538 -4.63 1.19 22.90
N ASP A 539 -5.84 1.32 23.49
CA ASP A 539 -7.04 1.76 22.77
C ASP A 539 -6.82 3.11 22.06
N ALA A 540 -6.03 4.02 22.65
CA ALA A 540 -5.69 5.29 22.01
C ALA A 540 -4.73 5.10 20.82
N VAL A 541 -3.72 4.24 20.92
CA VAL A 541 -2.80 3.93 19.82
C VAL A 541 -3.51 3.22 18.66
N GLU A 542 -4.22 2.12 18.93
CA GLU A 542 -4.94 1.34 17.92
C GLU A 542 -6.01 2.18 17.20
N LYS A 543 -6.73 3.05 17.93
CA LYS A 543 -7.81 3.87 17.35
C LYS A 543 -7.35 5.23 16.83
N ALA A 544 -6.06 5.56 16.90
CA ALA A 544 -5.49 6.76 16.29
C ALA A 544 -5.71 6.79 14.77
N ALA A 545 -5.88 7.98 14.20
CA ALA A 545 -6.06 8.16 12.75
C ALA A 545 -4.84 7.65 11.95
N PHE A 546 -3.64 7.91 12.47
CA PHE A 546 -2.33 7.36 12.10
C PHE A 546 -1.39 7.56 13.30
N PHE A 547 -0.18 7.02 13.24
CA PHE A 547 0.86 7.20 14.27
C PHE A 547 1.92 8.19 13.79
N VAL A 548 2.55 8.93 14.70
CA VAL A 548 3.60 9.90 14.40
C VAL A 548 4.80 9.66 15.32
N THR A 549 6.01 9.77 14.79
CA THR A 549 7.25 9.79 15.57
C THR A 549 7.99 11.10 15.31
N LEU A 550 8.30 11.82 16.39
CA LEU A 550 9.26 12.92 16.39
C LEU A 550 10.63 12.33 16.76
N ASP A 551 11.40 11.99 15.73
CA ASP A 551 12.66 11.27 15.83
C ASP A 551 13.82 12.21 16.19
N GLU A 552 14.73 11.78 17.06
CA GLU A 552 15.84 12.62 17.53
C GLU A 552 17.04 12.62 16.57
N THR A 553 17.09 11.67 15.63
CA THR A 553 18.16 11.60 14.64
C THR A 553 17.95 12.62 13.51
N GLU A 554 19.03 12.93 12.79
CA GLU A 554 19.02 13.75 11.59
C GLU A 554 19.37 12.86 10.39
N GLN A 555 18.45 12.78 9.43
CA GLN A 555 18.54 11.84 8.31
C GLN A 555 18.37 12.56 6.96
N GLY A 556 18.55 11.84 5.86
CA GLY A 556 18.34 12.32 4.50
C GLY A 556 19.63 12.67 3.77
N TYR A 557 19.50 12.84 2.45
CA TYR A 557 20.62 13.00 1.51
C TYR A 557 21.57 14.15 1.86
N ARG A 558 22.84 13.80 2.09
CA ARG A 558 23.97 14.72 2.23
C ARG A 558 24.84 14.67 0.98
N LYS A 559 25.25 15.81 0.43
CA LYS A 559 26.09 15.85 -0.79
C LYS A 559 27.54 15.41 -0.52
N GLU A 560 27.95 15.57 0.73
CA GLU A 560 29.27 15.30 1.28
C GLU A 560 29.48 13.79 1.55
N ASP A 561 28.36 13.07 1.71
CA ASP A 561 28.28 11.65 2.04
C ASP A 561 27.00 11.03 1.40
N PRO A 562 26.94 10.93 0.06
CA PRO A 562 25.69 10.62 -0.66
C PRO A 562 25.26 9.15 -0.59
N VAL A 563 26.12 8.26 -0.09
CA VAL A 563 25.85 6.83 0.09
C VAL A 563 25.33 6.59 1.51
N THR A 564 26.20 6.75 2.52
CA THR A 564 25.87 6.42 3.91
C THR A 564 24.67 7.21 4.43
N SER A 565 24.47 8.47 4.00
CA SER A 565 23.30 9.28 4.38
C SER A 565 21.97 8.78 3.79
N MET A 566 21.98 8.05 2.68
CA MET A 566 20.80 7.42 2.10
C MET A 566 20.52 6.05 2.72
N ASP A 567 21.56 5.29 3.02
CA ASP A 567 21.43 3.94 3.58
C ASP A 567 20.99 3.98 5.06
N THR A 568 21.55 4.91 5.84
CA THR A 568 21.10 5.18 7.22
C THR A 568 19.67 5.70 7.27
N TYR A 569 19.27 6.55 6.32
CA TYR A 569 17.90 7.05 6.17
C TYR A 569 16.91 5.93 5.78
N ALA A 570 17.29 5.02 4.88
CA ALA A 570 16.49 3.84 4.53
C ALA A 570 16.27 2.91 5.74
N LYS A 571 17.35 2.56 6.44
CA LYS A 571 17.31 1.74 7.67
C LYS A 571 16.46 2.39 8.78
N SER A 572 16.65 3.69 9.02
CA SER A 572 15.88 4.46 10.01
C SER A 572 14.37 4.52 9.71
N LEU A 573 13.98 4.46 8.44
CA LEU A 573 12.57 4.40 8.02
C LEU A 573 11.99 2.97 8.00
N LEU A 574 12.79 1.94 7.71
CA LEU A 574 12.33 0.54 7.75
C LEU A 574 12.14 0.02 9.18
N HIS A 575 13.15 0.20 10.04
CA HIS A 575 13.17 -0.39 11.39
C HIS A 575 13.43 0.62 12.50
N GLY A 576 14.04 1.78 12.21
CA GLY A 576 14.40 2.76 13.24
C GLY A 576 15.24 2.14 14.35
N SER A 577 14.93 2.48 15.60
CA SER A 577 15.52 1.91 16.82
C SER A 577 14.89 0.58 17.24
N CYS A 578 13.97 0.03 16.44
CA CYS A 578 13.13 -1.15 16.72
C CYS A 578 12.03 -0.96 17.79
N TYR A 579 11.90 0.23 18.39
CA TYR A 579 10.87 0.55 19.39
C TYR A 579 10.26 1.97 19.26
N ASP A 580 10.73 2.74 18.29
CA ASP A 580 10.37 4.13 18.01
C ASP A 580 9.37 4.29 16.84
N ARG A 581 8.73 3.19 16.42
CA ARG A 581 7.66 3.12 15.42
C ARG A 581 6.58 2.17 15.93
N TRP A 582 5.33 2.37 15.52
CA TRP A 582 4.26 1.39 15.78
C TRP A 582 4.01 0.56 14.52
N PHE A 583 4.70 -0.58 14.39
CA PHE A 583 4.73 -1.37 13.14
C PHE A 583 3.39 -1.98 12.76
N ASP A 584 2.47 -2.12 13.71
CA ASP A 584 1.07 -2.54 13.51
C ASP A 584 0.17 -1.44 12.91
N LYS A 585 0.65 -0.19 12.82
CA LYS A 585 -0.14 0.91 12.25
C LYS A 585 -0.08 0.85 10.73
N THR A 586 -1.20 1.12 10.05
CA THR A 586 -1.24 1.16 8.59
C THR A 586 -0.21 2.11 7.99
N PHE A 587 0.10 3.21 8.68
CA PHE A 587 1.40 3.86 8.57
C PHE A 587 1.79 4.62 9.85
N THR A 588 3.09 4.75 10.07
CA THR A 588 3.74 5.69 11.00
C THR A 588 4.40 6.79 10.17
N LEU A 589 4.06 8.06 10.45
CA LEU A 589 4.77 9.23 9.93
C LEU A 589 5.99 9.52 10.82
N VAL A 590 7.19 9.43 10.27
CA VAL A 590 8.44 9.78 10.95
C VAL A 590 8.84 11.19 10.53
N VAL A 591 9.14 12.07 11.50
CA VAL A 591 9.68 13.42 11.25
C VAL A 591 10.97 13.57 12.04
N PHE A 592 12.08 13.77 11.34
CA PHE A 592 13.42 13.87 11.90
C PHE A 592 13.73 15.26 12.45
N LYS A 593 14.73 15.35 13.33
CA LYS A 593 15.15 16.57 14.03
C LYS A 593 15.54 17.71 13.08
N ASN A 594 16.03 17.38 11.89
CA ASN A 594 16.40 18.34 10.83
C ASN A 594 15.25 18.66 9.83
N GLY A 595 14.02 18.22 10.10
CA GLY A 595 12.88 18.46 9.21
C GLY A 595 12.79 17.55 7.97
N LYS A 596 13.64 16.53 7.80
CA LYS A 596 13.33 15.44 6.86
C LYS A 596 12.22 14.55 7.43
N MET A 597 11.55 13.77 6.58
CA MET A 597 10.43 12.91 7.00
C MET A 597 10.26 11.65 6.14
N GLY A 598 9.49 10.69 6.62
CA GLY A 598 9.13 9.51 5.84
C GLY A 598 7.98 8.73 6.44
N LEU A 599 7.63 7.62 5.80
CA LEU A 599 6.61 6.68 6.26
C LEU A 599 7.24 5.32 6.54
N ASN A 600 6.78 4.66 7.60
CA ASN A 600 6.79 3.19 7.72
C ASN A 600 5.36 2.68 7.53
N THR A 601 5.16 1.55 6.84
CA THR A 601 3.84 1.12 6.37
C THR A 601 3.63 -0.39 6.58
N GLU A 602 2.55 -0.77 7.28
CA GLU A 602 2.10 -2.17 7.35
C GLU A 602 1.45 -2.58 6.01
N HIS A 603 1.77 -3.75 5.47
CA HIS A 603 1.48 -4.10 4.07
C HIS A 603 0.19 -4.91 3.86
N SER A 604 -0.41 -5.49 4.92
CA SER A 604 -1.55 -6.40 4.77
C SER A 604 -2.76 -5.75 4.11
N TRP A 605 -3.02 -4.46 4.33
CA TRP A 605 -4.22 -3.75 3.87
C TRP A 605 -4.10 -3.12 2.46
N ALA A 606 -2.90 -2.78 2.00
CA ALA A 606 -2.68 -2.13 0.70
C ALA A 606 -1.27 -2.32 0.11
N ASP A 607 -1.14 -1.99 -1.17
CA ASP A 607 0.10 -2.02 -1.95
C ASP A 607 0.74 -0.62 -2.07
N ALA A 608 2.07 -0.56 -2.24
CA ALA A 608 2.85 0.69 -2.26
C ALA A 608 2.27 1.86 -3.12
N PRO A 609 1.74 1.64 -4.34
CA PRO A 609 1.19 2.75 -5.15
C PRO A 609 -0.02 3.48 -4.51
N ILE A 610 -0.72 2.86 -3.57
CA ILE A 610 -1.83 3.49 -2.84
C ILE A 610 -1.30 4.51 -1.83
N VAL A 611 -0.19 4.17 -1.17
CA VAL A 611 0.49 5.03 -0.18
C VAL A 611 1.37 6.08 -0.87
N GLY A 612 1.96 5.76 -2.03
CA GLY A 612 2.62 6.76 -2.89
C GLY A 612 1.68 7.92 -3.27
N HIS A 613 0.43 7.62 -3.67
CA HIS A 613 -0.57 8.66 -3.94
C HIS A 613 -0.88 9.53 -2.70
N LEU A 614 -0.96 8.95 -1.49
CA LEU A 614 -1.08 9.74 -0.26
C LEU A 614 0.15 10.64 -0.09
N TRP A 615 1.34 10.05 -0.13
CA TRP A 615 2.60 10.67 0.22
C TRP A 615 2.95 11.84 -0.69
N GLU A 616 2.84 11.67 -2.01
CA GLU A 616 3.01 12.76 -2.97
C GLU A 616 2.02 13.91 -2.76
N ASN A 617 0.75 13.61 -2.47
CA ASN A 617 -0.24 14.66 -2.27
C ASN A 617 0.02 15.44 -0.98
N VAL A 618 0.52 14.77 0.06
CA VAL A 618 0.96 15.38 1.31
C VAL A 618 2.17 16.26 1.09
N MET A 619 3.26 15.71 0.52
CA MET A 619 4.48 16.45 0.19
C MET A 619 4.23 17.66 -0.73
N SER A 620 3.38 17.50 -1.75
CA SER A 620 3.00 18.57 -2.67
C SER A 620 2.14 19.66 -2.01
N SER A 621 1.14 19.29 -1.20
CA SER A 621 0.32 20.26 -0.47
C SER A 621 1.11 21.01 0.60
N ASP A 622 2.00 20.32 1.31
CA ASP A 622 2.92 20.92 2.28
C ASP A 622 3.79 22.02 1.64
N CYS A 623 4.53 21.71 0.58
CA CYS A 623 5.42 22.68 -0.07
C CYS A 623 4.66 23.78 -0.84
N LEU A 624 3.68 23.39 -1.67
CA LEU A 624 3.13 24.26 -2.72
C LEU A 624 1.80 24.94 -2.34
N GLN A 625 1.16 24.55 -1.23
CA GLN A 625 -0.16 25.09 -0.82
C GLN A 625 -0.16 25.65 0.60
N LEU A 626 0.57 25.03 1.54
CA LEU A 626 0.77 25.55 2.88
C LEU A 626 2.02 26.45 2.90
N GLY A 627 3.20 25.84 2.72
CA GLY A 627 4.50 26.48 2.86
C GLY A 627 4.76 27.00 4.28
N TYR A 628 5.84 27.76 4.41
CA TYR A 628 6.37 28.22 5.70
C TYR A 628 6.59 29.74 5.68
N THR A 629 6.78 30.35 6.84
CA THR A 629 7.25 31.74 7.00
C THR A 629 8.78 31.82 6.85
N GLU A 630 9.34 33.03 6.79
CA GLU A 630 10.79 33.24 6.58
C GLU A 630 11.66 32.71 7.73
N ASP A 631 11.09 32.64 8.94
CA ASP A 631 11.66 32.00 10.13
C ASP A 631 11.43 30.46 10.18
N GLY A 632 10.88 29.87 9.11
CA GLY A 632 10.68 28.43 8.96
C GLY A 632 9.46 27.85 9.68
N HIS A 633 8.64 28.68 10.33
CA HIS A 633 7.42 28.24 11.04
C HIS A 633 6.23 27.97 10.11
N CYS A 634 5.18 27.31 10.63
CA CYS A 634 3.92 27.17 9.90
C CYS A 634 3.22 28.53 9.75
N LYS A 635 2.67 28.82 8.56
CA LYS A 635 1.90 30.04 8.34
C LYS A 635 0.60 30.08 9.18
N GLY A 636 0.29 31.26 9.70
CA GLY A 636 -0.91 31.55 10.50
C GLY A 636 -0.60 31.81 11.97
N ASP A 637 -1.65 32.11 12.73
CA ASP A 637 -1.55 32.66 14.09
C ASP A 637 -1.48 31.57 15.16
N ILE A 638 -0.71 31.82 16.22
CA ILE A 638 -0.69 31.00 17.44
C ILE A 638 -2.02 31.18 18.18
N SER A 639 -2.65 30.08 18.61
CA SER A 639 -3.95 30.09 19.29
C SER A 639 -3.82 29.57 20.71
N GLN A 640 -4.00 30.44 21.71
CA GLN A 640 -3.68 30.13 23.11
C GLN A 640 -4.58 29.02 23.72
N ASN A 641 -5.84 28.91 23.27
CA ASN A 641 -6.86 28.08 23.91
C ASN A 641 -6.93 26.62 23.41
N ILE A 642 -5.93 26.14 22.63
CA ILE A 642 -5.96 24.77 22.09
C ILE A 642 -5.65 23.72 23.18
N PRO A 643 -6.42 22.61 23.27
CA PRO A 643 -6.21 21.57 24.28
C PRO A 643 -4.82 20.94 24.22
N PHE A 644 -4.13 20.81 25.35
CA PHE A 644 -2.77 20.26 25.43
C PHE A 644 -2.69 18.78 24.99
N PRO A 645 -1.50 18.30 24.54
CA PRO A 645 -1.24 16.87 24.32
C PRO A 645 -1.49 16.07 25.60
N THR A 646 -2.24 14.96 25.50
CA THR A 646 -2.51 14.11 26.66
C THR A 646 -1.47 12.99 26.74
N ARG A 647 -0.54 13.09 27.69
CA ARG A 647 0.46 12.06 28.01
C ARG A 647 -0.24 10.72 28.35
N LEU A 648 0.00 9.68 27.55
CA LEU A 648 -0.52 8.33 27.81
C LEU A 648 0.10 7.76 29.09
N GLN A 649 -0.61 6.83 29.74
CA GLN A 649 -0.27 6.29 31.05
C GLN A 649 -0.24 4.77 31.00
N TRP A 650 0.80 4.16 31.56
CA TRP A 650 1.04 2.73 31.52
C TRP A 650 1.40 2.19 32.91
N GLU A 651 1.12 0.91 33.08
CA GLU A 651 1.34 0.11 34.29
C GLU A 651 1.93 -1.21 33.81
N ILE A 652 3.21 -1.18 33.37
CA ILE A 652 3.90 -2.29 32.72
C ILE A 652 4.68 -3.05 33.82
N PRO A 653 4.18 -4.21 34.29
CA PRO A 653 4.86 -4.97 35.34
C PRO A 653 6.14 -5.62 34.78
N GLU A 654 7.06 -6.02 35.66
CA GLU A 654 8.40 -6.49 35.29
C GLU A 654 8.36 -7.69 34.33
N GLU A 655 7.41 -8.60 34.49
CA GLU A 655 7.22 -9.76 33.60
C GLU A 655 6.77 -9.37 32.19
N CYS A 656 6.18 -8.18 32.02
CA CYS A 656 5.92 -7.58 30.70
C CYS A 656 7.15 -6.86 30.15
N GLN A 657 7.98 -6.26 31.02
CA GLN A 657 9.24 -5.62 30.63
C GLN A 657 10.22 -6.66 30.09
N GLU A 658 10.31 -7.86 30.68
CA GLU A 658 11.08 -8.97 30.12
C GLU A 658 10.64 -9.33 28.68
N VAL A 659 9.33 -9.35 28.41
CA VAL A 659 8.83 -9.67 27.07
C VAL A 659 9.14 -8.54 26.08
N ILE A 660 9.10 -7.27 26.53
CA ILE A 660 9.54 -6.11 25.73
C ILE A 660 11.03 -6.23 25.35
N GLU A 661 11.92 -6.53 26.31
CA GLU A 661 13.36 -6.68 26.03
C GLU A 661 13.65 -7.92 25.15
N ARG A 662 12.94 -9.04 25.35
CA ARG A 662 13.06 -10.23 24.49
C ARG A 662 12.62 -9.92 23.05
N SER A 663 11.47 -9.25 22.87
CA SER A 663 11.02 -8.80 21.54
C SER A 663 11.98 -7.79 20.91
N LEU A 664 12.58 -6.88 21.72
CA LEU A 664 13.58 -5.94 21.25
C LEU A 664 14.88 -6.63 20.81
N CYS A 665 15.30 -7.69 21.51
CA CYS A 665 16.46 -8.50 21.13
C CYS A 665 16.24 -9.14 19.75
N THR A 666 15.12 -9.86 19.55
CA THR A 666 14.76 -10.41 18.23
C THR A 666 14.69 -9.35 17.14
N ALA A 667 14.07 -8.19 17.43
CA ALA A 667 13.93 -7.11 16.47
C ALA A 667 15.28 -6.48 16.09
N LYS A 668 16.17 -6.23 17.07
CA LYS A 668 17.53 -5.73 16.81
C LYS A 668 18.36 -6.71 16.00
N SER A 669 18.41 -7.99 16.39
CA SER A 669 19.15 -9.00 15.62
C SER A 669 18.66 -9.12 14.17
N LEU A 670 17.38 -8.87 13.89
CA LEU A 670 16.85 -8.81 12.54
C LEU A 670 17.21 -7.50 11.81
N ALA A 671 17.25 -6.36 12.51
CA ALA A 671 17.56 -5.04 11.95
C ALA A 671 19.06 -4.85 11.66
N ASP A 672 19.91 -5.27 12.60
CA ASP A 672 21.37 -5.21 12.50
C ASP A 672 21.89 -6.10 11.35
N ASP A 673 21.16 -7.16 11.01
CA ASP A 673 21.45 -8.07 9.89
C ASP A 673 21.05 -7.51 8.51
N VAL A 674 20.24 -6.43 8.42
CA VAL A 674 19.81 -5.91 7.10
C VAL A 674 20.91 -5.03 6.49
N ASP A 675 21.40 -5.41 5.31
CA ASP A 675 22.20 -4.53 4.45
C ASP A 675 21.30 -3.68 3.53
N PHE A 676 21.75 -2.49 3.18
CA PHE A 676 21.05 -1.54 2.31
C PHE A 676 22.02 -0.78 1.42
N TYR A 677 21.60 -0.54 0.18
CA TYR A 677 22.22 0.44 -0.70
C TYR A 677 21.13 1.19 -1.51
N SER A 678 20.95 2.47 -1.21
CA SER A 678 19.90 3.35 -1.74
C SER A 678 20.52 4.49 -2.54
N PHE A 679 20.22 4.60 -3.85
CA PHE A 679 20.92 5.55 -4.72
C PHE A 679 20.07 6.14 -5.86
N PRO A 680 20.36 7.40 -6.25
CA PRO A 680 19.97 7.93 -7.56
C PRO A 680 20.85 7.37 -8.68
N PHE A 681 20.24 7.21 -9.86
CA PHE A 681 20.88 6.96 -11.15
C PHE A 681 20.43 8.06 -12.13
N ASP A 682 21.32 9.01 -12.38
CA ASP A 682 21.10 10.26 -13.11
C ASP A 682 21.74 10.29 -14.50
N THR A 683 22.51 9.25 -14.85
CA THR A 683 23.19 9.11 -16.15
C THR A 683 22.17 9.10 -17.31
N PHE A 684 21.00 8.51 -17.09
CA PHE A 684 19.81 8.66 -17.91
C PHE A 684 18.55 8.14 -17.20
N GLY A 685 17.38 8.50 -17.70
CA GLY A 685 16.09 7.97 -17.25
C GLY A 685 15.22 7.46 -18.40
N LYS A 686 13.92 7.33 -18.13
CA LYS A 686 12.92 6.76 -19.06
C LYS A 686 12.91 7.43 -20.45
N GLY A 687 13.27 8.71 -20.55
CA GLY A 687 13.31 9.47 -21.81
C GLY A 687 14.46 9.12 -22.75
N LEU A 688 15.49 8.42 -22.28
CA LEU A 688 16.50 7.82 -23.16
C LEU A 688 16.11 6.38 -23.52
N ILE A 689 15.62 5.60 -22.55
CA ILE A 689 15.23 4.20 -22.76
C ILE A 689 14.11 4.09 -23.83
N LYS A 690 13.10 4.98 -23.78
CA LYS A 690 12.06 5.08 -24.82
C LYS A 690 12.64 5.24 -26.24
N LYS A 691 13.79 5.91 -26.41
CA LYS A 691 14.44 6.14 -27.72
C LYS A 691 15.11 4.88 -28.27
N ALA A 692 15.51 3.93 -27.40
CA ALA A 692 15.93 2.59 -27.80
C ALA A 692 14.75 1.70 -28.27
N LYS A 693 13.50 2.18 -28.09
CA LYS A 693 12.22 1.48 -28.31
C LYS A 693 12.03 0.27 -27.40
N ILE A 694 12.38 0.43 -26.12
CA ILE A 694 12.19 -0.56 -25.05
C ILE A 694 11.31 0.07 -23.95
N SER A 695 10.45 -0.73 -23.31
CA SER A 695 9.69 -0.29 -22.13
C SER A 695 10.66 0.05 -20.98
N PRO A 696 10.60 1.25 -20.37
CA PRO A 696 11.49 1.64 -19.27
C PRO A 696 11.52 0.66 -18.09
N ASP A 697 10.40 -0.01 -17.85
CA ASP A 697 10.23 -1.00 -16.80
C ASP A 697 10.93 -2.33 -17.14
N ALA A 698 10.66 -2.86 -18.33
CA ALA A 698 11.31 -4.05 -18.86
C ALA A 698 12.84 -3.88 -19.00
N PHE A 699 13.28 -2.66 -19.31
CA PHE A 699 14.70 -2.31 -19.34
C PHE A 699 15.34 -2.46 -17.97
N VAL A 700 14.70 -1.94 -16.91
CA VAL A 700 15.19 -2.08 -15.53
C VAL A 700 15.20 -3.55 -15.14
N GLN A 701 14.10 -4.29 -15.34
CA GLN A 701 14.01 -5.71 -15.02
C GLN A 701 15.09 -6.56 -15.71
N LEU A 702 15.38 -6.31 -16.99
CA LEU A 702 16.48 -7.00 -17.69
C LEU A 702 17.87 -6.53 -17.24
N SER A 703 18.01 -5.27 -16.79
CA SER A 703 19.23 -4.80 -16.12
C SER A 703 19.44 -5.53 -14.79
N LEU A 704 18.37 -5.80 -14.03
CA LEU A 704 18.45 -6.60 -12.79
C LEU A 704 18.82 -8.06 -13.08
N GLN A 705 18.30 -8.68 -14.15
CA GLN A 705 18.71 -10.03 -14.57
C GLN A 705 20.20 -10.11 -14.93
N LEU A 706 20.71 -9.14 -15.71
CA LEU A 706 22.13 -9.07 -16.08
C LEU A 706 23.01 -8.81 -14.85
N ALA A 707 22.61 -7.86 -13.99
CA ALA A 707 23.33 -7.56 -12.76
C ALA A 707 23.39 -8.75 -11.80
N HIS A 708 22.28 -9.49 -11.63
CA HIS A 708 22.24 -10.65 -10.74
C HIS A 708 23.13 -11.78 -11.26
N TYR A 709 23.11 -12.05 -12.57
CA TYR A 709 23.97 -13.08 -13.15
C TYR A 709 25.46 -12.76 -13.01
N ARG A 710 25.85 -11.49 -13.16
CA ARG A 710 27.21 -11.00 -12.87
C ARG A 710 27.61 -11.09 -11.40
N ASP A 711 26.64 -10.89 -10.51
CA ASP A 711 26.85 -10.86 -9.07
C ASP A 711 26.95 -12.26 -8.45
N MET A 712 26.19 -13.22 -8.98
CA MET A 712 25.96 -14.54 -8.39
C MET A 712 26.38 -15.73 -9.28
N GLY A 713 26.75 -15.49 -10.55
CA GLY A 713 27.09 -16.53 -11.53
C GLY A 713 25.93 -17.47 -11.94
N LYS A 714 24.72 -17.22 -11.44
CA LYS A 714 23.54 -18.11 -11.58
C LYS A 714 22.25 -17.31 -11.77
N PHE A 715 21.29 -17.91 -12.46
CA PHE A 715 19.92 -17.39 -12.55
C PHE A 715 19.13 -17.73 -11.28
N CYS A 716 18.08 -16.97 -10.99
CA CYS A 716 17.25 -17.15 -9.80
C CYS A 716 15.78 -16.83 -10.07
N LEU A 717 14.88 -17.40 -9.25
CA LEU A 717 13.47 -17.08 -9.33
C LEU A 717 13.24 -15.62 -8.92
N THR A 718 12.84 -14.80 -9.90
CA THR A 718 12.64 -13.35 -9.73
C THR A 718 11.17 -13.00 -9.65
N TYR A 719 10.77 -12.33 -8.59
CA TYR A 719 9.42 -11.77 -8.38
C TYR A 719 9.36 -10.32 -8.85
N GLU A 720 8.33 -9.96 -9.60
CA GLU A 720 7.89 -8.58 -9.79
C GLU A 720 6.40 -8.43 -9.44
N ALA A 721 6.06 -7.36 -8.71
CA ALA A 721 4.69 -7.00 -8.38
C ALA A 721 3.95 -6.31 -9.55
N SER A 722 3.00 -7.00 -10.18
CA SER A 722 2.09 -6.41 -11.17
C SER A 722 0.68 -6.22 -10.58
N MET A 723 0.00 -5.10 -10.89
CA MET A 723 -1.30 -4.78 -10.29
C MET A 723 -2.49 -5.50 -10.97
N THR A 724 -3.33 -6.16 -10.18
CA THR A 724 -4.61 -6.75 -10.66
C THR A 724 -5.80 -5.80 -10.52
N ARG A 725 -5.54 -4.50 -10.32
CA ARG A 725 -6.54 -3.45 -10.04
C ARG A 725 -7.50 -3.14 -11.20
N LEU A 726 -7.38 -3.76 -12.37
CA LEU A 726 -8.43 -3.77 -13.39
C LEU A 726 -9.69 -4.52 -12.90
N PHE A 727 -9.53 -5.41 -11.92
CA PHE A 727 -10.60 -6.16 -11.29
C PHE A 727 -10.98 -5.58 -9.94
N ARG A 728 -12.25 -5.79 -9.56
CA ARG A 728 -12.77 -5.44 -8.24
C ARG A 728 -11.92 -6.09 -7.15
N GLU A 729 -11.56 -5.30 -6.14
CA GLU A 729 -10.75 -5.69 -4.98
C GLU A 729 -9.38 -6.31 -5.34
N GLY A 730 -8.87 -6.04 -6.56
CA GLY A 730 -7.54 -6.47 -7.00
C GLY A 730 -6.40 -5.87 -6.17
N ARG A 731 -5.46 -6.75 -5.80
CA ARG A 731 -4.14 -6.43 -5.20
C ARG A 731 -3.08 -6.59 -6.28
N THR A 732 -2.26 -7.64 -6.17
CA THR A 732 -1.14 -7.98 -7.04
C THR A 732 -1.27 -9.36 -7.69
N GLU A 733 -0.50 -9.58 -8.74
CA GLU A 733 -0.11 -10.88 -9.32
C GLU A 733 1.40 -10.82 -9.62
N THR A 734 2.07 -11.96 -9.69
CA THR A 734 3.51 -12.04 -9.96
C THR A 734 3.78 -11.97 -11.47
N VAL A 735 4.77 -11.17 -11.85
CA VAL A 735 5.54 -11.38 -13.09
C VAL A 735 6.83 -12.11 -12.73
N ARG A 736 7.07 -13.26 -13.36
CA ARG A 736 8.32 -14.03 -13.21
C ARG A 736 9.33 -13.47 -14.23
N SER A 737 10.18 -12.53 -13.81
CA SER A 737 11.09 -11.80 -14.72
C SER A 737 12.24 -12.65 -15.27
N CYS A 738 12.60 -13.72 -14.58
CA CYS A 738 13.55 -14.70 -15.10
C CYS A 738 12.83 -15.65 -16.05
N THR A 739 13.21 -15.60 -17.32
CA THR A 739 12.63 -16.38 -18.44
C THR A 739 13.74 -16.89 -19.35
N THR A 740 13.48 -17.94 -20.13
CA THR A 740 14.40 -18.46 -21.14
C THR A 740 14.89 -17.36 -22.09
N GLU A 741 14.04 -16.40 -22.48
CA GLU A 741 14.42 -15.25 -23.30
C GLU A 741 15.37 -14.27 -22.58
N SER A 742 15.11 -13.96 -21.30
CA SER A 742 16.04 -13.13 -20.51
C SER A 742 17.38 -13.81 -20.27
N CYS A 743 17.40 -15.12 -20.02
CA CYS A 743 18.62 -15.88 -19.78
C CYS A 743 19.49 -15.94 -21.04
N ASN A 744 18.89 -16.21 -22.21
CA ASN A 744 19.56 -16.15 -23.50
C ASN A 744 20.15 -14.75 -23.79
N TYR A 745 19.43 -13.68 -23.42
CA TYR A 745 19.93 -12.31 -23.54
C TYR A 745 21.15 -12.06 -22.63
N VAL A 746 21.07 -12.45 -21.35
CA VAL A 746 22.15 -12.27 -20.37
C VAL A 746 23.40 -13.06 -20.76
N GLN A 747 23.25 -14.33 -21.13
CA GLN A 747 24.36 -15.15 -21.63
C GLN A 747 25.03 -14.52 -22.86
N ALA A 748 24.26 -13.93 -23.77
CA ALA A 748 24.81 -13.25 -24.95
C ALA A 748 25.46 -11.89 -24.64
N MET A 749 25.16 -11.24 -23.51
CA MET A 749 25.90 -10.06 -23.04
C MET A 749 27.29 -10.45 -22.54
N GLU A 750 27.38 -11.52 -21.75
CA GLU A 750 28.63 -11.93 -21.10
C GLU A 750 29.55 -12.78 -22.00
N ASP A 751 29.00 -13.46 -23.02
CA ASP A 751 29.79 -14.14 -24.05
C ASP A 751 30.52 -13.11 -24.95
N PRO A 752 31.87 -13.05 -24.93
CA PRO A 752 32.66 -12.09 -25.71
C PRO A 752 32.67 -12.38 -27.22
N THR A 753 32.19 -13.55 -27.66
CA THR A 753 32.09 -13.89 -29.08
C THR A 753 30.84 -13.33 -29.76
N GLN A 754 29.83 -12.89 -28.99
CA GLN A 754 28.60 -12.33 -29.54
C GLN A 754 28.76 -10.87 -29.96
N ASN A 755 28.23 -10.54 -31.14
CA ASN A 755 28.20 -9.17 -31.62
C ASN A 755 27.03 -8.34 -31.03
N ASN A 756 27.15 -7.02 -31.07
CA ASN A 756 26.15 -6.12 -30.48
C ASN A 756 24.78 -6.15 -31.18
N GLU A 757 24.70 -6.60 -32.45
CA GLU A 757 23.42 -6.79 -33.15
C GLU A 757 22.63 -7.97 -32.56
N LYS A 758 23.31 -9.10 -32.33
CA LYS A 758 22.75 -10.29 -31.68
C LYS A 758 22.33 -10.00 -30.25
N ARG A 759 23.13 -9.24 -29.48
CA ARG A 759 22.79 -8.73 -28.14
C ARG A 759 21.53 -7.84 -28.19
N CYS A 760 21.50 -6.83 -29.07
CA CYS A 760 20.33 -5.98 -29.29
C CYS A 760 19.06 -6.78 -29.63
N LYS A 761 19.18 -7.81 -30.47
CA LYS A 761 18.05 -8.65 -30.91
C LYS A 761 17.49 -9.48 -29.76
N LEU A 762 18.35 -10.11 -28.97
CA LEU A 762 17.92 -10.91 -27.81
C LEU A 762 17.33 -10.03 -26.70
N LEU A 763 17.94 -8.88 -26.40
CA LEU A 763 17.42 -7.89 -25.47
C LEU A 763 15.98 -7.47 -25.81
N ARG A 764 15.69 -7.20 -27.10
CA ARG A 764 14.32 -6.85 -27.54
C ARG A 764 13.34 -8.00 -27.36
N ILE A 765 13.72 -9.23 -27.73
CA ILE A 765 12.88 -10.42 -27.55
C ILE A 765 12.56 -10.64 -26.06
N ALA A 766 13.55 -10.48 -25.18
CA ALA A 766 13.35 -10.57 -23.73
C ALA A 766 12.44 -9.45 -23.20
N ALA A 767 12.58 -8.22 -23.69
CA ALA A 767 11.74 -7.09 -23.28
C ALA A 767 10.28 -7.26 -23.73
N ASP A 768 10.06 -7.73 -24.97
CA ASP A 768 8.73 -8.04 -25.50
C ASP A 768 8.07 -9.21 -24.74
N LYS A 769 8.83 -10.27 -24.41
CA LYS A 769 8.37 -11.38 -23.55
C LYS A 769 7.95 -10.89 -22.17
N HIS A 770 8.81 -10.13 -21.49
CA HIS A 770 8.53 -9.59 -20.17
C HIS A 770 7.29 -8.67 -20.18
N GLN A 771 7.17 -7.79 -21.18
CA GLN A 771 5.97 -6.96 -21.36
C GLN A 771 4.70 -7.77 -21.68
N HIS A 772 4.82 -8.91 -22.37
CA HIS A 772 3.71 -9.84 -22.55
C HIS A 772 3.29 -10.50 -21.22
N LEU A 773 4.25 -10.94 -20.39
CA LEU A 773 3.97 -11.48 -19.05
C LEU A 773 3.28 -10.45 -18.15
N TYR A 774 3.72 -9.18 -18.18
CA TYR A 774 3.06 -8.11 -17.41
C TYR A 774 1.60 -7.89 -17.83
N ARG A 775 1.29 -7.97 -19.12
CA ARG A 775 -0.10 -7.90 -19.64
C ARG A 775 -0.92 -9.11 -19.18
N LEU A 776 -0.33 -10.31 -19.14
CA LEU A 776 -0.99 -11.52 -18.61
C LEU A 776 -1.28 -11.38 -17.11
N ALA A 777 -0.31 -10.93 -16.30
CA ALA A 777 -0.50 -10.70 -14.87
C ALA A 777 -1.61 -9.66 -14.60
N MET A 778 -1.57 -8.49 -15.26
CA MET A 778 -2.61 -7.45 -15.15
C MET A 778 -4.01 -7.93 -15.55
N THR A 779 -4.12 -8.88 -16.48
CA THR A 779 -5.42 -9.47 -16.92
C THR A 779 -5.91 -10.63 -16.05
N GLY A 780 -5.21 -10.94 -14.96
CA GLY A 780 -5.56 -12.09 -14.12
C GLY A 780 -5.27 -13.43 -14.80
N ALA A 781 -4.37 -13.44 -15.78
CA ALA A 781 -3.88 -14.62 -16.49
C ALA A 781 -2.42 -14.96 -16.09
N GLY A 782 -2.04 -14.67 -14.85
CA GLY A 782 -0.74 -15.01 -14.27
C GLY A 782 -0.59 -16.50 -13.94
N ILE A 783 0.29 -16.77 -12.97
CA ILE A 783 0.64 -18.12 -12.50
C ILE A 783 0.36 -18.22 -11.00
N ASP A 784 1.01 -17.36 -10.22
CA ASP A 784 1.25 -17.57 -8.80
C ASP A 784 0.00 -17.41 -7.93
N ARG A 785 -0.85 -16.38 -8.13
CA ARG A 785 -2.11 -16.28 -7.35
C ARG A 785 -3.05 -17.45 -7.63
N HIS A 786 -3.03 -18.02 -8.84
CA HIS A 786 -3.85 -19.17 -9.19
C HIS A 786 -3.36 -20.45 -8.48
N LEU A 787 -2.06 -20.76 -8.55
CA LEU A 787 -1.48 -21.92 -7.87
C LEU A 787 -1.62 -21.82 -6.33
N PHE A 788 -1.41 -20.64 -5.76
CA PHE A 788 -1.69 -20.35 -4.35
C PHE A 788 -3.15 -20.69 -3.97
N CYS A 789 -4.13 -20.24 -4.74
CA CYS A 789 -5.54 -20.52 -4.43
C CYS A 789 -5.89 -22.01 -4.58
N LEU A 790 -5.32 -22.71 -5.56
CA LEU A 790 -5.49 -24.16 -5.69
C LEU A 790 -4.89 -24.90 -4.48
N TYR A 791 -3.75 -24.44 -3.96
CA TYR A 791 -3.13 -25.00 -2.75
C TYR A 791 -3.99 -24.76 -1.50
N VAL A 792 -4.54 -23.56 -1.31
CA VAL A 792 -5.48 -23.28 -0.22
C VAL A 792 -6.70 -24.20 -0.29
N VAL A 793 -7.28 -24.43 -1.49
CA VAL A 793 -8.35 -25.44 -1.68
C VAL A 793 -7.85 -26.86 -1.34
N SER A 794 -6.64 -27.24 -1.73
CA SER A 794 -6.11 -28.58 -1.44
C SER A 794 -6.00 -28.86 0.07
N LYS A 795 -5.57 -27.86 0.85
CA LYS A 795 -5.50 -27.95 2.32
C LYS A 795 -6.89 -27.96 2.98
N TYR A 796 -7.87 -27.18 2.48
CA TYR A 796 -9.27 -27.30 2.93
C TYR A 796 -9.89 -28.68 2.66
N LEU A 797 -9.44 -29.39 1.62
CA LEU A 797 -9.90 -30.74 1.30
C LEU A 797 -9.08 -31.86 1.97
N GLY A 798 -8.03 -31.53 2.73
CA GLY A 798 -7.12 -32.52 3.33
C GLY A 798 -6.28 -33.30 2.32
N VAL A 799 -6.07 -32.77 1.11
CA VAL A 799 -5.34 -33.46 0.02
C VAL A 799 -3.95 -32.86 -0.16
N GLU A 800 -2.90 -33.69 -0.03
CA GLU A 800 -1.53 -33.32 -0.41
C GLU A 800 -1.38 -33.30 -1.94
N SER A 801 -0.56 -32.39 -2.45
CA SER A 801 -0.16 -32.31 -3.87
C SER A 801 1.35 -32.09 -3.94
N PRO A 802 2.15 -33.06 -4.43
CA PRO A 802 3.61 -32.88 -4.55
C PRO A 802 3.97 -31.65 -5.39
N PHE A 803 3.27 -31.45 -6.51
CA PHE A 803 3.43 -30.28 -7.37
C PHE A 803 3.20 -28.97 -6.61
N LEU A 804 2.02 -28.78 -5.98
CA LEU A 804 1.71 -27.51 -5.31
C LEU A 804 2.60 -27.27 -4.07
N LYS A 805 3.02 -28.33 -3.39
CA LYS A 805 3.95 -28.27 -2.25
C LYS A 805 5.34 -27.80 -2.70
N GLU A 806 5.80 -28.23 -3.87
CA GLU A 806 7.11 -27.87 -4.40
C GLU A 806 7.13 -26.46 -4.99
N VAL A 807 6.17 -26.10 -5.87
CA VAL A 807 6.11 -24.77 -6.50
C VAL A 807 5.99 -23.64 -5.48
N LEU A 808 5.27 -23.87 -4.37
CA LEU A 808 5.12 -22.89 -3.29
C LEU A 808 6.25 -22.95 -2.24
N SER A 809 7.30 -23.75 -2.48
CA SER A 809 8.54 -23.77 -1.68
C SER A 809 9.72 -23.05 -2.34
N GLU A 810 9.58 -22.63 -3.61
CA GLU A 810 10.63 -21.92 -4.36
C GLU A 810 10.94 -20.54 -3.72
N PRO A 811 12.19 -20.24 -3.31
CA PRO A 811 12.54 -18.94 -2.73
C PRO A 811 12.66 -17.83 -3.80
N TRP A 812 12.00 -16.70 -3.57
CA TRP A 812 12.07 -15.50 -4.40
C TRP A 812 13.35 -14.69 -4.12
N ARG A 813 14.51 -15.22 -4.54
CA ARG A 813 15.84 -14.65 -4.29
C ARG A 813 16.08 -13.27 -4.89
N LEU A 814 15.25 -12.83 -5.83
CA LEU A 814 15.22 -11.44 -6.27
C LEU A 814 13.77 -10.94 -6.27
N SER A 815 13.44 -10.10 -5.29
CA SER A 815 12.08 -9.56 -5.12
C SER A 815 12.03 -8.09 -5.47
N THR A 816 11.18 -7.75 -6.45
CA THR A 816 11.22 -6.44 -7.11
C THR A 816 9.85 -5.75 -7.16
N SER A 817 9.86 -4.42 -7.12
CA SER A 817 8.66 -3.61 -7.38
C SER A 817 8.97 -2.23 -7.95
N GLN A 818 8.17 -1.79 -8.92
CA GLN A 818 8.12 -0.40 -9.34
C GLN A 818 7.11 0.39 -8.47
N THR A 819 7.52 1.54 -7.94
CA THR A 819 6.57 2.57 -7.42
C THR A 819 6.50 3.74 -8.41
N PRO A 820 5.40 3.91 -9.16
CA PRO A 820 5.25 4.99 -10.15
C PRO A 820 4.71 6.31 -9.56
N GLN A 821 5.13 7.45 -10.12
CA GLN A 821 4.92 8.81 -9.57
C GLN A 821 3.75 9.59 -10.21
N GLN A 822 2.77 10.11 -9.45
CA GLN A 822 1.50 10.66 -9.97
C GLN A 822 1.35 12.19 -10.03
N HIS A 823 1.68 12.92 -8.97
CA HIS A 823 1.09 14.26 -8.73
C HIS A 823 2.03 15.44 -8.98
N ILE A 824 3.34 15.22 -8.91
CA ILE A 824 4.32 16.30 -8.94
C ILE A 824 4.79 16.53 -10.38
N ASP A 825 4.48 17.71 -10.89
CA ASP A 825 4.94 18.18 -12.19
C ASP A 825 6.42 18.60 -12.10
N LEU A 826 7.31 17.65 -12.42
CA LEU A 826 8.76 17.82 -12.37
C LEU A 826 9.32 18.67 -13.52
N GLU A 827 8.52 19.01 -14.53
CA GLU A 827 8.94 19.99 -15.55
C GLU A 827 8.82 21.41 -15.00
N LYS A 828 7.82 21.66 -14.14
CA LYS A 828 7.64 22.92 -13.41
C LYS A 828 8.36 22.98 -12.06
N ASN A 829 8.69 21.83 -11.45
CA ASN A 829 9.22 21.70 -10.08
C ASN A 829 10.41 20.70 -10.04
N PRO A 830 11.50 20.92 -10.79
CA PRO A 830 12.56 19.92 -11.02
C PRO A 830 13.35 19.51 -9.77
N GLU A 831 13.38 20.33 -8.74
CA GLU A 831 14.03 20.05 -7.45
C GLU A 831 13.19 19.15 -6.52
N PHE A 832 11.88 19.08 -6.73
CA PHE A 832 10.91 18.31 -5.93
C PHE A 832 10.88 16.81 -6.33
N VAL A 833 12.08 16.23 -6.47
CA VAL A 833 12.37 14.81 -6.66
C VAL A 833 12.10 14.05 -5.36
N SER A 834 11.18 13.07 -5.37
CA SER A 834 11.06 12.07 -4.30
C SER A 834 11.87 10.82 -4.65
N SER A 835 12.54 10.23 -3.65
CA SER A 835 13.27 8.96 -3.81
C SER A 835 12.36 7.72 -3.85
N GLY A 836 11.05 7.86 -3.66
CA GLY A 836 10.16 6.71 -3.52
C GLY A 836 10.36 6.01 -2.17
N GLY A 837 10.61 4.70 -2.19
CA GLY A 837 10.69 3.88 -0.97
C GLY A 837 11.08 2.43 -1.24
N GLY A 838 11.29 1.63 -0.20
CA GLY A 838 11.80 0.25 -0.28
C GLY A 838 11.32 -0.67 0.84
N PHE A 839 11.87 -1.89 0.86
CA PHE A 839 11.50 -3.02 1.73
C PHE A 839 12.72 -3.92 1.99
N GLY A 840 12.66 -4.80 2.99
CA GLY A 840 13.72 -5.80 3.26
C GLY A 840 13.71 -6.98 2.27
N PRO A 841 14.76 -7.82 2.22
CA PRO A 841 14.77 -9.00 1.36
C PRO A 841 13.74 -10.04 1.84
N VAL A 842 13.09 -10.75 0.90
CA VAL A 842 12.04 -11.75 1.19
C VAL A 842 12.57 -13.19 1.34
N ALA A 843 13.87 -13.38 1.15
CA ALA A 843 14.61 -14.62 1.34
C ALA A 843 15.98 -14.24 1.95
N ASP A 844 16.49 -15.05 2.87
CA ASP A 844 17.76 -14.78 3.54
C ASP A 844 18.95 -14.77 2.56
N ASP A 845 18.87 -15.58 1.50
CA ASP A 845 19.85 -15.72 0.44
C ASP A 845 19.47 -14.94 -0.84
N GLY A 846 18.93 -13.73 -0.67
CA GLY A 846 18.40 -12.92 -1.77
C GLY A 846 18.35 -11.41 -1.53
N TYR A 847 17.86 -10.72 -2.56
CA TYR A 847 17.78 -9.26 -2.64
C TYR A 847 16.34 -8.75 -2.69
N GLY A 848 16.06 -7.66 -1.96
CA GLY A 848 14.93 -6.77 -2.22
C GLY A 848 15.36 -5.60 -3.12
N VAL A 849 14.59 -5.27 -4.16
CA VAL A 849 14.88 -4.14 -5.06
C VAL A 849 13.62 -3.34 -5.38
N SER A 850 13.54 -2.11 -4.88
CA SER A 850 12.51 -1.15 -5.25
C SER A 850 13.06 -0.07 -6.17
N TYR A 851 12.28 0.37 -7.17
CA TYR A 851 12.68 1.45 -8.07
C TYR A 851 11.53 2.39 -8.46
N ILE A 852 11.88 3.65 -8.78
CA ILE A 852 10.97 4.71 -9.22
C ILE A 852 11.58 5.50 -10.39
N LEU A 853 10.75 5.76 -11.41
CA LEU A 853 11.15 6.43 -12.67
C LEU A 853 10.82 7.94 -12.63
N VAL A 854 11.73 8.74 -12.10
CA VAL A 854 11.54 10.16 -11.78
C VAL A 854 11.84 11.07 -12.97
N GLY A 855 10.83 11.83 -13.41
CA GLY A 855 10.93 12.66 -14.63
C GLY A 855 11.34 11.83 -15.86
N GLU A 856 12.03 12.43 -16.83
CA GLU A 856 12.57 11.72 -18.00
C GLU A 856 14.05 11.30 -17.84
N HIS A 857 14.73 11.73 -16.77
CA HIS A 857 16.19 11.69 -16.64
C HIS A 857 16.75 10.97 -15.41
N LEU A 858 15.94 10.68 -14.39
CA LEU A 858 16.38 10.09 -13.13
C LEU A 858 15.65 8.76 -12.88
N ILE A 859 16.36 7.81 -12.30
CA ILE A 859 15.80 6.58 -11.72
C ILE A 859 16.37 6.47 -10.31
N HIS A 860 15.55 6.17 -9.30
CA HIS A 860 16.04 5.93 -7.94
C HIS A 860 15.85 4.46 -7.58
N PHE A 861 16.84 3.86 -6.93
CA PHE A 861 16.86 2.48 -6.50
C PHE A 861 17.01 2.38 -4.98
N HIS A 862 16.40 1.35 -4.40
CA HIS A 862 16.62 0.87 -3.05
C HIS A 862 16.92 -0.63 -3.13
N VAL A 863 18.14 -1.04 -2.80
CA VAL A 863 18.57 -2.43 -2.74
C VAL A 863 18.74 -2.84 -1.28
N SER A 864 18.31 -4.04 -0.91
CA SER A 864 18.49 -4.62 0.42
C SER A 864 18.87 -6.10 0.36
N SER A 865 19.65 -6.56 1.33
CA SER A 865 20.08 -7.96 1.52
C SER A 865 20.33 -8.25 3.00
N LYS A 866 20.93 -9.40 3.34
CA LYS A 866 21.33 -9.72 4.73
C LYS A 866 22.84 -9.91 4.85
N PHE A 867 23.44 -9.39 5.92
CA PHE A 867 24.87 -9.58 6.22
C PHE A 867 25.19 -11.04 6.58
N SER A 868 24.22 -11.78 7.12
CA SER A 868 24.29 -13.21 7.42
C SER A 868 24.44 -14.10 6.18
N CYS A 869 24.14 -13.60 4.97
CA CYS A 869 24.38 -14.32 3.73
C CYS A 869 25.64 -13.79 3.01
N PRO A 870 26.77 -14.54 3.03
CA PRO A 870 28.02 -14.10 2.40
C PRO A 870 27.96 -14.11 0.86
N GLU A 871 26.92 -14.69 0.25
CA GLU A 871 26.69 -14.54 -1.19
C GLU A 871 26.14 -13.16 -1.55
N THR A 872 25.40 -12.46 -0.66
CA THR A 872 24.74 -11.18 -0.99
C THR A 872 25.49 -9.94 -0.48
N ASP A 873 25.49 -8.87 -1.28
CA ASP A 873 26.04 -7.54 -0.93
C ASP A 873 25.26 -6.47 -1.71
N SER A 874 24.49 -5.63 -1.03
CA SER A 874 23.62 -4.62 -1.66
C SER A 874 24.43 -3.57 -2.43
N HIS A 875 25.63 -3.23 -1.93
CA HIS A 875 26.53 -2.27 -2.54
C HIS A 875 27.18 -2.80 -3.82
N ARG A 876 27.60 -4.08 -3.83
CA ARG A 876 28.14 -4.79 -4.99
C ARG A 876 27.06 -4.99 -6.05
N PHE A 877 25.89 -5.50 -5.65
CA PHE A 877 24.78 -5.70 -6.57
C PHE A 877 24.28 -4.37 -7.16
N GLY A 878 24.17 -3.30 -6.38
CA GLY A 878 23.82 -1.98 -6.89
C GLY A 878 24.86 -1.37 -7.85
N LYS A 879 26.16 -1.65 -7.68
CA LYS A 879 27.19 -1.31 -8.69
C LYS A 879 26.96 -2.11 -9.97
N ASN A 880 26.66 -3.41 -9.85
CA ASN A 880 26.33 -4.28 -10.99
C ASN A 880 25.06 -3.82 -11.73
N ILE A 881 24.04 -3.30 -11.03
CA ILE A 881 22.85 -2.68 -11.63
C ILE A 881 23.22 -1.43 -12.43
N LYS A 882 24.00 -0.51 -11.85
CA LYS A 882 24.48 0.71 -12.55
C LYS A 882 25.24 0.36 -13.83
N GLN A 883 26.15 -0.61 -13.77
CA GLN A 883 26.93 -1.05 -14.93
C GLN A 883 26.06 -1.74 -15.99
N ALA A 884 25.17 -2.65 -15.59
CA ALA A 884 24.25 -3.32 -16.51
C ALA A 884 23.39 -2.30 -17.29
N MET A 885 22.82 -1.30 -16.62
CA MET A 885 22.04 -0.24 -17.26
C MET A 885 22.86 0.54 -18.31
N VAL A 886 24.11 0.88 -18.00
CA VAL A 886 25.01 1.57 -18.94
C VAL A 886 25.36 0.69 -20.14
N ASP A 887 25.77 -0.56 -19.92
CA ASP A 887 26.15 -1.50 -20.98
C ASP A 887 25.03 -1.72 -21.98
N ILE A 888 23.80 -1.89 -21.49
CA ILE A 888 22.60 -2.07 -22.30
C ILE A 888 22.33 -0.83 -23.17
N MET A 889 22.53 0.38 -22.65
CA MET A 889 22.40 1.60 -23.46
C MET A 889 23.54 1.78 -24.47
N THR A 890 24.75 1.33 -24.16
CA THR A 890 25.91 1.38 -25.07
C THR A 890 25.67 0.56 -26.34
N LEU A 891 24.93 -0.56 -26.28
CA LEU A 891 24.51 -1.34 -27.45
C LEU A 891 23.80 -0.49 -28.53
N PHE A 892 23.12 0.58 -28.15
CA PHE A 892 22.39 1.48 -29.06
C PHE A 892 23.24 2.64 -29.63
N GLY A 893 24.56 2.64 -29.41
CA GLY A 893 25.50 3.59 -30.02
C GLY A 893 25.40 5.02 -29.47
N VAL A 894 24.85 5.19 -28.25
CA VAL A 894 24.56 6.51 -27.66
C VAL A 894 25.81 7.25 -27.15
N GLU A 895 26.94 6.54 -27.00
CA GLU A 895 28.21 7.04 -26.47
C GLU A 895 28.61 8.44 -26.98
N LYS A 896 28.45 8.69 -28.28
CA LYS A 896 28.81 9.96 -28.96
C LYS A 896 28.09 11.22 -28.41
N ARG A 897 27.12 11.07 -27.51
CA ARG A 897 26.52 12.20 -26.76
C ARG A 897 26.77 12.15 -25.25
N LEU A 898 27.09 10.99 -24.68
CA LEU A 898 27.30 10.82 -23.24
C LEU A 898 28.72 11.25 -22.84
N THR A 899 29.75 10.73 -23.52
CA THR A 899 31.15 11.07 -23.21
C THR A 899 31.44 12.56 -23.38
N LYS A 900 30.86 13.19 -24.42
CA LYS A 900 31.07 14.61 -24.69
C LYS A 900 30.60 15.51 -23.52
N LYS A 901 29.46 15.19 -22.89
CA LYS A 901 28.93 16.00 -21.78
C LYS A 901 29.79 15.90 -20.51
N ASN A 902 30.40 14.73 -20.27
CA ASN A 902 31.31 14.55 -19.14
C ASN A 902 32.66 15.26 -19.39
N PHE A 903 33.19 15.17 -20.61
CA PHE A 903 34.47 15.80 -21.00
C PHE A 903 34.42 17.34 -20.98
N ASP A 904 33.24 17.93 -21.16
CA ASP A 904 33.02 19.38 -21.05
C ASP A 904 32.82 19.82 -19.58
N LEU A 905 32.39 18.93 -18.68
CA LEU A 905 32.25 19.19 -17.24
C LEU A 905 33.59 19.10 -16.49
N GLU A 906 34.46 18.13 -16.82
CA GLU A 906 35.78 18.00 -16.18
C GLU A 906 36.69 19.22 -16.44
N LYS A 907 36.49 19.93 -17.56
CA LYS A 907 37.26 21.12 -17.94
C LYS A 907 36.86 22.42 -17.22
N LEU A 908 35.82 22.39 -16.38
CA LEU A 908 35.31 23.57 -15.66
C LEU A 908 35.85 23.73 -14.22
N ASN A 909 36.78 22.86 -13.81
CA ASN A 909 37.70 23.05 -12.69
C ASN A 909 39.12 23.20 -13.26
N ILE A 910 40.05 24.05 -12.80
CA ILE A 910 40.12 24.94 -11.63
C ILE A 910 41.23 25.99 -11.97
N PRO A 911 41.14 27.27 -11.55
CA PRO A 911 41.91 27.66 -10.36
C PRO A 911 41.20 28.66 -9.41
N LYS A 912 41.71 28.69 -8.17
CA LYS A 912 41.24 29.54 -7.07
C LYS A 912 41.78 30.95 -7.22
N GLU A 913 40.96 31.97 -6.96
CA GLU A 913 41.46 33.27 -6.48
C GLU A 913 40.52 33.92 -5.45
N LYS A 914 40.99 34.98 -4.80
CA LYS A 914 40.44 35.46 -3.51
C LYS A 914 39.31 36.48 -3.71
N SER A 915 38.12 36.20 -3.20
CA SER A 915 37.08 37.21 -3.04
C SER A 915 37.42 38.18 -1.89
N ARG A 916 37.59 39.45 -2.23
CA ARG A 916 37.48 40.59 -1.29
C ARG A 916 36.09 41.21 -1.47
N TYR A 917 35.55 41.82 -0.42
CA TYR A 917 34.32 42.62 -0.50
C TYR A 917 34.47 43.77 -1.51
N GLU A 918 33.43 44.05 -2.29
CA GLU A 918 32.73 45.36 -2.29
C GLU A 918 31.45 45.35 -3.14
N GLN A 919 30.71 46.47 -3.15
CA GLN A 919 29.37 46.63 -3.73
C GLN A 919 29.42 47.37 -5.09
N THR A 920 28.50 47.05 -6.00
CA THR A 920 27.84 47.97 -6.98
C THR A 920 26.78 47.15 -7.75
N GLU A 921 25.49 47.48 -7.64
CA GLU A 921 24.70 48.42 -8.46
C GLU A 921 24.22 47.86 -9.82
N ILE A 922 22.98 48.23 -10.18
CA ILE A 922 22.21 47.72 -11.33
C ILE A 922 21.94 48.86 -12.30
N PRO A 923 22.18 48.67 -13.62
CA PRO A 923 21.54 49.48 -14.66
C PRO A 923 20.54 48.66 -15.49
N THR A 924 19.26 49.01 -15.40
CA THR A 924 18.21 48.54 -16.32
C THR A 924 18.26 49.25 -17.66
N VAL A 925 18.19 48.50 -18.76
CA VAL A 925 17.80 48.97 -20.10
C VAL A 925 16.81 47.95 -20.71
N ALA A 926 15.90 48.40 -21.57
CA ALA A 926 14.75 47.63 -22.06
C ALA A 926 14.82 47.38 -23.59
N MET A 927 13.67 47.01 -24.19
CA MET A 927 13.41 46.80 -25.63
C MET A 927 13.92 45.45 -26.18
N GLU A 928 13.25 44.78 -27.14
CA GLU A 928 11.97 45.06 -27.80
C GLU A 928 11.27 43.79 -28.31
N ASN A 929 9.98 43.88 -28.66
CA ASN A 929 9.26 42.82 -29.39
C ASN A 929 9.44 42.97 -30.91
N GLN A 930 9.66 41.88 -31.63
CA GLN A 930 9.38 41.82 -33.07
C GLN A 930 8.54 40.59 -33.44
N THR A 931 7.39 40.88 -34.06
CA THR A 931 6.47 39.89 -34.62
C THR A 931 6.81 39.64 -36.08
N LEU A 932 6.86 38.38 -36.52
CA LEU A 932 6.96 38.04 -37.95
C LEU A 932 5.91 36.99 -38.32
N LEU A 933 5.04 37.35 -39.27
CA LEU A 933 3.95 36.53 -39.81
C LEU A 933 4.39 35.80 -41.08
N GLY A 934 4.00 34.53 -41.23
CA GLY A 934 4.11 33.82 -42.51
C GLY A 934 3.77 32.34 -42.44
N GLY A 935 2.88 31.88 -43.34
CA GLY A 935 2.67 30.45 -43.64
C GLY A 935 1.42 29.82 -43.01
N ILE A 936 0.29 29.85 -43.73
CA ILE A 936 -0.87 28.99 -43.47
C ILE A 936 -0.80 27.78 -44.41
N SER A 937 -0.81 26.56 -43.88
CA SER A 937 -1.08 25.33 -44.67
C SER A 937 -1.49 24.15 -43.77
N SER A 938 -2.42 23.33 -44.28
CA SER A 938 -2.79 21.99 -43.79
C SER A 938 -3.02 21.82 -42.28
N THR A 939 -4.28 21.98 -41.88
CA THR A 939 -4.88 21.18 -40.81
C THR A 939 -4.95 19.69 -41.20
N GLU A 940 -5.29 18.83 -40.24
CA GLU A 940 -5.46 17.36 -40.39
C GLU A 940 -4.15 16.53 -40.46
N ASP A 941 -3.42 16.45 -39.34
CA ASP A 941 -3.11 15.14 -38.75
C ASP A 941 -2.69 15.29 -37.28
N GLY A 942 -3.35 14.58 -36.35
CA GLY A 942 -3.22 14.89 -34.92
C GLY A 942 -3.98 14.00 -33.94
N PHE A 943 -4.21 12.72 -34.27
CA PHE A 943 -4.86 11.77 -33.36
C PHE A 943 -4.27 10.36 -33.53
N ILE A 944 -4.17 9.61 -32.43
CA ILE A 944 -3.73 8.19 -32.34
C ILE A 944 -2.20 8.00 -32.35
N SER A 945 -1.56 8.25 -31.21
CA SER A 945 -0.15 7.92 -30.96
C SER A 945 0.15 7.55 -29.50
N GLU A 946 -0.88 7.24 -28.69
CA GLU A 946 -0.83 7.40 -27.23
C GLU A 946 -1.58 6.29 -26.44
N ILE A 947 -1.09 5.05 -26.49
CA ILE A 947 -1.64 3.94 -25.67
C ILE A 947 -0.61 3.08 -24.93
N PHE A 948 0.63 2.99 -25.44
CA PHE A 948 1.79 2.43 -24.71
C PHE A 948 3.10 3.20 -24.98
N SER A 949 3.02 4.35 -25.64
CA SER A 949 4.14 5.20 -26.07
C SER A 949 4.37 6.39 -25.13
N GLN A 950 3.30 6.87 -24.50
CA GLN A 950 3.27 7.84 -23.41
C GLN A 950 2.21 7.38 -22.41
N ASN A 951 2.31 7.85 -21.15
CA ASN A 951 1.33 7.65 -20.07
C ASN A 951 1.08 6.19 -19.61
N SER A 952 1.93 5.70 -18.70
CA SER A 952 1.36 5.07 -17.50
C SER A 952 0.44 6.09 -16.79
N PRO A 953 -0.65 5.71 -16.09
CA PRO A 953 -1.64 6.66 -15.54
C PRO A 953 -1.15 7.39 -14.27
N PHE A 954 -0.04 8.11 -14.42
CA PHE A 954 0.84 8.63 -13.38
C PHE A 954 1.48 9.93 -13.93
N SER A 955 0.92 11.10 -13.58
CA SER A 955 1.10 12.47 -14.15
C SER A 955 0.62 12.65 -15.61
N SER A 956 0.13 13.81 -16.08
CA SER A 956 -0.42 15.01 -15.41
C SER A 956 -1.52 15.66 -16.30
N GLU A 957 -2.59 16.23 -15.73
CA GLU A 957 -3.59 17.01 -16.49
C GLU A 957 -3.20 18.49 -16.52
N ASN A 958 -3.08 19.10 -17.72
CA ASN A 958 -2.93 20.55 -17.86
C ASN A 958 -4.23 21.26 -17.45
N LEU A 959 -4.27 21.75 -16.20
CA LEU A 959 -5.24 22.76 -15.76
C LEU A 959 -4.72 24.14 -16.17
N ASN A 960 -5.33 24.73 -17.20
CA ASN A 960 -5.20 26.16 -17.45
C ASN A 960 -5.85 26.93 -16.28
N PHE A 961 -5.03 27.39 -15.34
CA PHE A 961 -5.41 28.46 -14.43
C PHE A 961 -5.16 29.80 -15.13
N GLU A 962 -6.20 30.38 -15.72
CA GLU A 962 -6.21 31.79 -16.10
C GLU A 962 -6.26 32.65 -14.84
N ASN A 963 -5.10 32.88 -14.22
CA ASN A 963 -4.93 33.85 -13.14
C ASN A 963 -4.61 35.23 -13.74
N THR A 964 -5.65 35.99 -14.09
CA THR A 964 -5.52 37.40 -14.46
C THR A 964 -5.15 38.25 -13.23
N VAL A 965 -3.84 38.44 -13.01
CA VAL A 965 -3.34 39.32 -11.95
C VAL A 965 -3.36 40.77 -12.43
N ILE A 966 -4.20 41.60 -11.81
CA ILE A 966 -4.15 43.07 -11.89
C ILE A 966 -4.08 43.60 -10.45
N ASN A 967 -3.25 44.62 -10.22
CA ASN A 967 -2.76 44.98 -8.89
C ASN A 967 -3.11 46.43 -8.53
N LYS A 968 -3.93 46.62 -7.46
CA LYS A 968 -4.20 47.89 -6.76
C LYS A 968 -4.96 48.98 -7.58
N PRO A 969 -5.37 50.11 -6.96
CA PRO A 969 -6.33 50.19 -5.83
C PRO A 969 -7.46 51.21 -6.09
N GLY A 970 -8.52 51.24 -5.28
CA GLY A 970 -9.58 52.26 -5.38
C GLY A 970 -10.67 52.16 -4.30
N GLU A 971 -11.42 53.24 -4.09
CA GLU A 971 -12.42 53.44 -3.03
C GLU A 971 -13.86 53.58 -3.59
N GLU A 972 -14.85 53.46 -2.69
CA GLU A 972 -16.27 53.88 -2.82
C GLU A 972 -17.18 53.27 -3.92
N GLY A 973 -18.51 53.46 -3.75
CA GLY A 973 -19.49 53.42 -4.85
C GLY A 973 -20.45 52.24 -4.98
N PHE A 974 -21.59 52.26 -4.26
CA PHE A 974 -22.89 51.85 -4.83
C PHE A 974 -23.44 53.02 -5.69
N PRO A 975 -24.43 52.89 -6.62
CA PRO A 975 -25.48 51.85 -6.66
C PRO A 975 -25.98 51.33 -8.04
N SER A 976 -26.76 50.23 -8.00
CA SER A 976 -28.01 49.91 -8.76
C SER A 976 -28.22 50.14 -10.28
N SER A 977 -29.18 49.36 -10.82
CA SER A 977 -29.90 49.50 -12.11
C SER A 977 -29.21 48.82 -13.33
N GLN A 978 -29.90 48.08 -14.22
CA GLN A 978 -31.34 47.79 -14.33
C GLN A 978 -31.61 46.40 -14.98
N ASP A 979 -32.74 45.79 -14.57
CA ASP A 979 -33.67 44.85 -15.27
C ASP A 979 -33.36 44.34 -16.70
N ARG A 980 -33.79 43.16 -17.19
CA ARG A 980 -34.58 41.96 -16.74
C ARG A 980 -34.37 40.87 -17.86
N HIS A 981 -34.80 39.60 -17.84
CA HIS A 981 -35.57 38.68 -16.97
C HIS A 981 -35.13 37.22 -17.36
N LEU A 982 -35.70 36.07 -16.93
CA LEU A 982 -36.83 35.69 -16.07
C LEU A 982 -36.43 34.40 -15.31
N CYS A 983 -36.91 34.21 -14.08
CA CYS A 983 -36.45 33.13 -13.17
C CYS A 983 -37.29 31.85 -13.20
N THR A 984 -36.79 30.82 -12.52
CA THR A 984 -37.64 29.98 -11.66
C THR A 984 -36.94 29.85 -10.31
N MET A 985 -37.64 30.17 -9.22
CA MET A 985 -37.05 30.41 -7.89
C MET A 985 -37.24 29.23 -6.95
N ALA A 986 -36.37 29.13 -5.94
CA ALA A 986 -36.65 28.46 -4.68
C ALA A 986 -36.44 29.49 -3.54
N VAL A 987 -37.48 29.70 -2.73
CA VAL A 987 -37.48 30.66 -1.60
C VAL A 987 -37.63 29.87 -0.31
N GLY A 988 -36.87 30.21 0.73
CA GLY A 988 -36.94 29.46 2.01
C GLY A 988 -35.99 29.84 3.14
N GLU A 989 -35.20 30.92 3.06
CA GLU A 989 -34.26 31.33 4.12
C GLU A 989 -34.44 32.81 4.55
N THR A 990 -35.67 33.22 4.87
CA THR A 990 -35.98 34.54 5.48
C THR A 990 -37.22 34.49 6.37
N LEU A 991 -37.08 33.98 7.61
CA LEU A 991 -38.02 34.26 8.72
C LEU A 991 -37.46 33.79 10.07
N LEU A 992 -36.71 34.66 10.75
CA LEU A 992 -36.56 34.68 12.24
C LEU A 992 -35.78 35.89 12.79
N ASP A 993 -35.18 36.74 11.94
CA ASP A 993 -34.62 38.05 12.34
C ASP A 993 -35.72 39.13 12.56
N GLN A 994 -36.65 38.88 13.48
CA GLN A 994 -37.56 39.95 13.96
C GLN A 994 -38.25 39.69 15.32
N PHE A 995 -37.45 39.46 16.38
CA PHE A 995 -37.89 39.75 17.76
C PHE A 995 -36.77 40.42 18.56
N LYS A 996 -36.81 41.77 18.60
CA LYS A 996 -36.06 42.59 19.56
C LYS A 996 -37.06 43.34 20.44
N TYR A 997 -37.01 43.08 21.74
CA TYR A 997 -37.38 44.05 22.78
C TYR A 997 -36.26 44.07 23.83
N PRO A 998 -36.06 45.17 24.57
CA PRO A 998 -34.79 45.43 25.25
C PRO A 998 -34.71 44.74 26.61
N LEU A 999 -33.50 44.42 27.01
CA LEU A 999 -33.15 44.15 28.42
C LEU A 999 -32.13 45.20 28.87
N THR A 1000 -32.55 46.02 29.81
CA THR A 1000 -31.67 46.90 30.59
C THR A 1000 -30.77 46.07 31.51
N THR A 1001 -29.63 46.63 31.88
CA THR A 1001 -28.78 46.09 32.94
C THR A 1001 -29.49 46.16 34.29
N GLU A 1002 -29.83 45.02 34.90
CA GLU A 1002 -29.67 44.78 36.35
C GLU A 1002 -30.03 43.35 36.83
N SER A 1003 -29.01 42.63 37.31
CA SER A 1003 -29.05 41.77 38.51
C SER A 1003 -29.75 40.37 38.53
N GLN A 1004 -29.20 39.55 39.45
CA GLN A 1004 -29.74 38.35 40.12
C GLN A 1004 -29.78 36.97 39.42
N ASN A 1005 -29.60 35.94 40.25
CA ASN A 1005 -29.49 34.51 39.89
C ASN A 1005 -30.85 33.80 39.98
N THR A 1006 -31.28 33.09 38.93
CA THR A 1006 -32.48 32.24 38.98
C THR A 1006 -32.10 30.79 39.34
N ILE A 1007 -32.24 30.43 40.62
CA ILE A 1007 -32.00 29.04 41.10
C ILE A 1007 -33.31 28.24 40.99
N LEU A 1008 -33.30 27.16 40.22
CA LEU A 1008 -34.47 26.32 39.96
C LEU A 1008 -34.42 25.05 40.83
N LYS A 1009 -34.89 25.14 42.08
CA LYS A 1009 -34.92 23.99 43.01
C LYS A 1009 -36.05 22.99 42.65
N VAL A 1010 -35.68 21.74 42.40
CA VAL A 1010 -36.61 20.58 42.33
C VAL A 1010 -36.31 19.67 43.53
N LYS A 1011 -37.35 19.29 44.29
CA LYS A 1011 -37.22 18.61 45.59
C LYS A 1011 -37.68 17.15 45.50
N ILE A 1012 -36.82 16.21 45.89
CA ILE A 1012 -37.13 14.77 46.02
C ILE A 1012 -36.52 14.28 47.35
N GLN A 1013 -37.18 13.34 48.04
CA GLN A 1013 -36.96 13.07 49.46
C GLN A 1013 -37.01 11.55 49.78
N PRO A 1014 -35.95 10.96 50.40
CA PRO A 1014 -35.93 9.57 50.88
C PRO A 1014 -35.78 9.42 52.41
N LEU A 1015 -36.41 8.39 53.01
CA LEU A 1015 -36.43 8.03 54.45
C LEU A 1015 -37.06 6.62 54.58
N VAL A 1016 -36.58 5.60 55.32
CA VAL A 1016 -35.32 5.38 56.10
C VAL A 1016 -34.98 3.86 56.13
N GLU A 1017 -34.00 3.42 56.94
CA GLU A 1017 -33.54 2.03 57.22
C GLU A 1017 -34.57 1.20 58.09
N GLU A 1018 -34.36 0.01 58.69
CA GLU A 1018 -33.16 -0.76 59.11
C GLU A 1018 -33.49 -2.24 59.54
N ASN A 1019 -32.46 -3.03 59.88
CA ASN A 1019 -32.37 -4.10 60.94
C ASN A 1019 -32.54 -5.63 60.71
N HIS A 1020 -31.40 -6.32 60.94
CA HIS A 1020 -31.11 -7.50 61.81
C HIS A 1020 -31.76 -8.91 61.65
N ASP A 1021 -30.87 -9.91 61.43
CA ASP A 1021 -30.46 -10.98 62.40
C ASP A 1021 -30.63 -12.51 62.13
N ASN A 1022 -29.54 -13.20 62.53
CA ASN A 1022 -29.39 -14.55 63.13
C ASN A 1022 -29.27 -15.86 62.31
N GLU A 1023 -28.62 -16.83 62.97
CA GLU A 1023 -28.03 -18.08 62.49
C GLU A 1023 -29.02 -19.28 62.48
N ILE A 1024 -28.63 -20.44 61.89
CA ILE A 1024 -28.45 -21.75 62.59
C ILE A 1024 -28.16 -22.94 61.63
N ILE A 1025 -27.01 -23.58 61.86
CA ILE A 1025 -26.68 -25.04 61.83
C ILE A 1025 -27.33 -25.99 60.77
N GLY A 1026 -26.49 -26.50 59.85
CA GLY A 1026 -26.12 -27.94 59.79
C GLY A 1026 -26.73 -28.90 58.75
N ASN A 1027 -25.87 -29.54 57.92
CA ASN A 1027 -25.54 -30.99 58.02
C ASN A 1027 -24.58 -31.54 56.93
N TYR A 1028 -23.68 -32.44 57.37
CA TYR A 1028 -23.16 -33.71 56.79
C TYR A 1028 -23.33 -34.06 55.28
N GLN A 1029 -22.42 -34.79 54.57
CA GLN A 1029 -21.01 -35.22 54.77
C GLN A 1029 -20.54 -36.08 53.52
N LYS A 1030 -19.26 -36.50 53.49
CA LYS A 1030 -18.63 -37.61 52.70
C LYS A 1030 -18.13 -37.29 51.25
N LEU A 1031 -16.82 -37.43 50.93
CA LEU A 1031 -15.93 -38.60 50.65
C LEU A 1031 -15.89 -38.96 49.13
N GLN A 1032 -14.80 -39.36 48.48
CA GLN A 1032 -13.34 -39.28 48.72
C GLN A 1032 -12.58 -39.61 47.40
N ASP A 1033 -11.26 -39.36 47.32
CA ASP A 1033 -10.38 -39.65 46.17
C ASP A 1033 -10.12 -41.15 45.89
N LEU A 1034 -9.57 -41.48 44.71
CA LEU A 1034 -8.69 -42.66 44.48
C LEU A 1034 -7.94 -42.62 43.10
N ASN A 1035 -6.64 -42.93 43.13
CA ASN A 1035 -5.73 -43.34 42.02
C ASN A 1035 -5.33 -44.84 42.27
N PRO A 1036 -4.35 -45.54 41.62
CA PRO A 1036 -3.38 -45.21 40.55
C PRO A 1036 -3.19 -46.34 39.47
N SER A 1037 -2.00 -46.40 38.81
CA SER A 1037 -1.36 -47.55 38.08
C SER A 1037 -1.85 -47.86 36.63
N GLU A 1038 -1.09 -48.46 35.69
CA GLU A 1038 0.33 -48.95 35.68
C GLU A 1038 1.01 -48.93 34.27
N GLU A 1039 2.11 -49.68 34.05
CA GLU A 1039 3.09 -49.58 32.93
C GLU A 1039 2.69 -50.17 31.54
N ALA A 1040 3.34 -49.67 30.46
CA ALA A 1040 3.82 -50.48 29.31
C ALA A 1040 4.94 -49.74 28.50
N LYS A 1041 5.76 -50.46 27.70
CA LYS A 1041 6.95 -49.96 26.97
C LYS A 1041 6.91 -50.33 25.47
N HIS A 1042 7.61 -49.59 24.57
CA HIS A 1042 8.59 -50.11 23.56
C HIS A 1042 9.02 -49.11 22.44
N ILE A 1043 10.34 -48.79 22.41
CA ILE A 1043 11.33 -48.65 21.28
C ILE A 1043 10.81 -48.35 19.85
N TYR A 1044 11.23 -47.31 19.10
CA TYR A 1044 12.51 -47.05 18.35
C TYR A 1044 12.43 -45.66 17.65
N PRO A 1045 13.42 -45.15 16.86
CA PRO A 1045 14.87 -44.96 17.03
C PRO A 1045 15.31 -43.45 16.86
N PRO A 1046 16.61 -43.07 16.99
CA PRO A 1046 17.05 -41.66 16.92
C PRO A 1046 17.75 -41.25 15.59
N TYR A 1047 17.60 -39.97 15.19
CA TYR A 1047 18.43 -39.25 14.19
C TYR A 1047 18.33 -37.71 14.41
N PRO A 1048 19.15 -36.84 13.78
CA PRO A 1048 19.82 -35.72 14.48
C PRO A 1048 19.37 -34.33 13.96
N PRO A 1049 19.92 -33.18 14.42
CA PRO A 1049 19.29 -31.87 14.21
C PRO A 1049 19.47 -31.32 12.79
N SER A 1050 18.42 -30.67 12.27
CA SER A 1050 18.43 -29.95 10.99
C SER A 1050 18.45 -28.44 11.21
N HIS A 1051 19.32 -27.72 10.50
CA HIS A 1051 19.40 -26.26 10.53
C HIS A 1051 18.10 -25.59 10.06
N SER A 1052 17.71 -24.50 10.73
CA SER A 1052 16.53 -23.69 10.39
C SER A 1052 16.85 -22.66 9.30
N TYR A 1053 16.40 -22.92 8.06
CA TYR A 1053 16.44 -21.95 6.97
C TYR A 1053 15.15 -21.10 6.95
N ASN A 1054 15.25 -19.78 7.08
CA ASN A 1054 14.11 -18.88 7.27
C ASN A 1054 13.48 -18.40 5.94
N VAL A 1055 13.12 -19.34 5.07
CA VAL A 1055 12.44 -19.04 3.78
C VAL A 1055 10.94 -18.88 4.00
N HIS A 1056 10.50 -17.69 4.39
CA HIS A 1056 9.10 -17.40 4.79
C HIS A 1056 8.36 -16.40 3.87
N PHE A 1057 8.04 -16.83 2.64
CA PHE A 1057 6.98 -16.19 1.83
C PHE A 1057 5.71 -17.06 1.68
N LEU A 1058 5.85 -18.39 1.68
CA LEU A 1058 4.75 -19.35 1.46
C LEU A 1058 4.79 -20.62 2.34
N SER A 1059 5.91 -20.90 3.01
CA SER A 1059 6.15 -22.11 3.82
C SER A 1059 5.34 -22.16 5.13
N SER A 1060 4.87 -21.00 5.62
CA SER A 1060 4.13 -20.82 6.88
C SER A 1060 2.76 -21.49 6.95
N LEU A 1061 2.28 -22.06 5.83
CA LEU A 1061 1.03 -22.83 5.76
C LEU A 1061 1.12 -24.27 6.32
N MET A 1062 2.29 -24.70 6.80
CA MET A 1062 2.49 -26.00 7.47
C MET A 1062 2.20 -25.91 8.99
N MET A 1063 0.91 -25.90 9.36
CA MET A 1063 0.49 -25.97 10.77
C MET A 1063 0.84 -27.34 11.39
N GLN A 1064 1.49 -27.31 12.56
CA GLN A 1064 1.73 -28.50 13.39
C GLN A 1064 0.51 -28.79 14.27
N HIS A 1065 0.17 -30.06 14.47
CA HIS A 1065 -0.88 -30.46 15.40
C HIS A 1065 -0.44 -30.28 16.86
N ARG A 1066 -1.32 -29.72 17.70
CA ARG A 1066 -1.09 -29.57 19.14
C ARG A 1066 -1.15 -30.93 19.86
N ASN A 1067 -0.28 -31.09 20.86
CA ASN A 1067 -0.71 -31.59 22.17
C ASN A 1067 0.07 -30.84 23.27
N SER A 1068 -0.46 -30.81 24.49
CA SER A 1068 -0.17 -29.73 25.45
C SER A 1068 0.16 -30.21 26.87
N ASN A 1069 0.74 -29.29 27.66
CA ASN A 1069 1.08 -29.34 29.09
C ASN A 1069 2.50 -29.89 29.41
N VAL A 1070 3.28 -29.29 30.33
CA VAL A 1070 3.31 -27.90 30.82
C VAL A 1070 4.65 -27.64 31.54
N LEU A 1071 5.05 -26.37 31.70
CA LEU A 1071 6.15 -25.85 32.54
C LEU A 1071 7.60 -26.35 32.29
N SER A 1072 8.49 -25.37 32.12
CA SER A 1072 9.88 -25.44 32.56
C SER A 1072 10.24 -24.09 33.18
N LEU A 1073 10.80 -24.07 34.41
CA LEU A 1073 11.37 -22.86 34.99
C LEU A 1073 12.79 -22.66 34.46
N SER A 1074 13.14 -21.42 34.13
CA SER A 1074 14.50 -21.00 33.78
C SER A 1074 15.00 -19.93 34.75
N THR A 1075 15.81 -20.32 35.73
CA THR A 1075 16.52 -19.39 36.63
C THR A 1075 17.98 -19.28 36.20
N CYS A 1076 18.40 -18.09 35.77
CA CYS A 1076 19.80 -17.80 35.48
C CYS A 1076 20.58 -17.53 36.79
N PRO A 1077 21.77 -18.12 36.99
CA PRO A 1077 22.70 -17.71 38.04
C PRO A 1077 23.68 -16.62 37.54
N PRO A 1078 24.00 -15.60 38.35
CA PRO A 1078 25.17 -14.74 38.13
C PRO A 1078 26.47 -15.41 38.64
N GLU A 1079 27.59 -14.72 38.45
CA GLU A 1079 28.95 -15.14 38.83
C GLU A 1079 29.16 -15.18 40.37
N GLY A 1080 30.11 -15.99 40.88
CA GLY A 1080 30.56 -15.83 42.28
C GLY A 1080 31.29 -16.99 42.99
N THR A 1081 32.60 -17.16 42.73
CA THR A 1081 33.66 -17.48 43.72
C THR A 1081 33.62 -18.73 44.66
N ILE A 1082 34.77 -19.43 44.66
CA ILE A 1082 35.52 -19.99 45.83
C ILE A 1082 35.23 -21.44 46.34
N ASN A 1083 36.26 -22.28 46.14
CA ASN A 1083 36.80 -23.40 46.95
C ASN A 1083 36.06 -24.73 47.26
N GLN A 1084 36.75 -25.81 46.85
CA GLN A 1084 37.21 -26.97 47.64
C GLN A 1084 36.41 -28.29 47.78
N ASN A 1085 37.01 -29.31 47.17
CA ASN A 1085 37.37 -30.64 47.72
C ASN A 1085 36.44 -31.86 47.59
N VAL A 1086 37.12 -33.02 47.51
CA VAL A 1086 36.63 -34.43 47.51
C VAL A 1086 35.76 -34.84 46.30
N ARG A 1087 36.24 -35.51 45.22
CA ARG A 1087 37.24 -36.58 44.97
C ARG A 1087 36.73 -38.01 45.25
N MET A 1088 36.47 -38.81 44.20
CA MET A 1088 37.10 -40.13 43.91
C MET A 1088 36.51 -40.86 42.68
N ILE A 1089 37.38 -41.60 41.96
CA ILE A 1089 37.12 -42.55 40.83
C ILE A 1089 37.66 -43.97 41.26
N PRO A 1090 37.79 -45.09 40.49
CA PRO A 1090 37.95 -45.37 39.02
C PRO A 1090 36.68 -46.02 38.39
N VAL A 1091 36.58 -46.88 37.35
CA VAL A 1091 37.41 -47.83 36.53
C VAL A 1091 36.71 -47.93 35.12
N ARG A 1092 37.25 -48.23 33.92
CA ARG A 1092 38.35 -49.08 33.35
C ARG A 1092 38.09 -50.60 33.44
N PHE A 1093 38.23 -51.46 32.43
CA PHE A 1093 38.64 -51.42 30.99
C PHE A 1093 37.68 -52.35 30.16
N ASN A 1094 37.71 -52.61 28.84
CA ASN A 1094 38.72 -52.67 27.74
C ASN A 1094 38.17 -52.02 26.43
N LYS A 1095 38.82 -51.87 25.25
CA LYS A 1095 39.94 -52.52 24.49
C LYS A 1095 39.46 -53.73 23.62
N ILE A 1096 39.73 -53.86 22.31
CA ILE A 1096 40.97 -53.65 21.50
C ILE A 1096 40.67 -53.24 20.02
N GLU A 1097 41.38 -52.20 19.52
CA GLU A 1097 42.14 -51.98 18.24
C GLU A 1097 41.55 -52.42 16.85
N ILE A 1098 41.91 -51.85 15.67
CA ILE A 1098 43.20 -51.47 15.03
C ILE A 1098 43.01 -50.15 14.22
N ALA A 1099 43.74 -49.05 14.48
CA ALA A 1099 44.95 -48.50 13.79
C ALA A 1099 44.76 -48.10 12.28
N ILE A 1100 45.40 -47.06 11.69
CA ILE A 1100 46.76 -46.48 11.86
C ILE A 1100 46.77 -44.93 11.63
N TYR A 1101 47.54 -44.19 12.46
CA TYR A 1101 48.31 -42.90 12.31
C TYR A 1101 48.03 -41.89 11.15
N LYS A 1102 48.33 -40.58 11.27
CA LYS A 1102 49.49 -39.94 11.96
C LYS A 1102 49.38 -38.41 12.24
N LEU A 1103 49.65 -37.98 13.48
CA LEU A 1103 50.08 -36.63 13.98
C LEU A 1103 49.22 -35.38 13.63
N SER A 1104 49.17 -34.29 14.42
CA SER A 1104 49.70 -34.01 15.78
C SER A 1104 48.98 -32.83 16.48
N LEU A 1105 48.75 -33.02 17.79
CA LEU A 1105 48.80 -32.12 18.95
C LEU A 1105 49.23 -30.63 18.74
N ASP A 1106 48.76 -29.65 19.53
CA ASP A 1106 47.73 -29.69 20.60
C ASP A 1106 47.17 -28.30 21.01
N LEU A 1107 45.98 -28.35 21.61
CA LEU A 1107 45.38 -27.50 22.69
C LEU A 1107 45.73 -25.99 22.76
N CYS A 1108 44.79 -25.07 22.51
CA CYS A 1108 43.56 -24.73 23.27
C CYS A 1108 43.79 -23.90 24.56
N VAL A 1109 43.29 -22.66 24.54
CA VAL A 1109 41.91 -22.39 25.05
C VAL A 1109 41.05 -22.06 23.83
#